data_AF-A0A3E1KT91-F1
#
_entry.id   AF-A0A3E1KT91-F1
#
_cell.length_a   1.000
_cell.length_b   1.000
_cell.length_c   1.000
_cell.angle_alpha   90.00
_cell.angle_beta   90.00
_cell.angle_gamma   90.00
#
_symmetry.space_group_name_H-M   'P 1'
#
loop_
_entity.id
_entity.type
_entity.pdbx_description
1 polymer ?
#
loop_
_entity_poly.entity_id
_entity_poly.type
_entity_poly.pdbx_seq_one_letter_code
_entity_poly.pdbx_strand_id
1 'polypeptide(L)'
;MSNASTGPDARDVDRNTQFIDDANDRAFDPTYSSSNSEYAVKVGSGTVSVTPAEQSAKYSQTSEQSSGSPTQPLGEASLRRGGALSAGMLSDADAKTTTFSLEADSQTGQHQSLQSKLGDSKLSIEAGASAGQRMRYAVTLPGVDQPLEAARRVNPLQPESLPIGARAVMDTQTFVQRESSASLRSLTTQSEITEASGRSYMIERVDARHVRVVTGPNAAIEAVNALGIKAGPAQALLGRADSLGQSLVHSAQFDLADPRALAAMGAFVREGKIAPGVPGVDEMQTLERINFSSQQRLQLELGPLSADVAGNRNQGSQVRISTPGQDGYTVVQQLQYGDNVPLTIVRQYDGNDAERVEQRSYRFQIDGDVAAPGLLQRLGGRNEASEEEALAQTLNSAVSGEMTGTGAIAPGQKTTLEFSQVQMQALLEQTRASADAGKIGGSALTALVGDRNAPSQSPEQFAIAMARNVGGSPYGFAERLQRIADGADGTYDGQLQRVDASVLPRPTDATPTLPDPRDATHPDHALLQQCMAAVERLQAAPGPAAGMDSERLALGSVVAARENGLQRVDHVLLGNDPARGFVVQGALDSPAHLRGSFDAKAVQEEPIANSLQRLQALEPSTERDAPTQAQASQQETQRQAQAR
;
A
#
# COMPACT_ATOMS: atom_id res chain seq x y z
N MET A 1 10.49 25.31 19.72
CA MET A 1 10.27 23.99 20.34
C MET A 1 10.21 22.98 19.21
N SER A 2 11.04 21.97 19.35
CA SER A 2 11.46 20.97 18.37
C SER A 2 10.32 20.03 18.00
N ASN A 3 9.78 20.14 16.79
CA ASN A 3 9.01 19.08 16.16
C ASN A 3 10.01 18.22 15.37
N ALA A 4 10.49 17.16 16.01
CA ALA A 4 11.03 16.03 15.27
C ALA A 4 9.93 15.53 14.33
N SER A 5 10.28 15.36 13.06
CA SER A 5 9.52 14.56 12.12
C SER A 5 9.41 13.16 12.71
N THR A 6 8.29 12.86 13.36
CA THR A 6 7.87 11.47 13.48
C THR A 6 7.41 11.08 12.09
N GLY A 7 8.21 10.28 11.40
CA GLY A 7 7.67 9.42 10.34
C GLY A 7 6.46 8.63 10.85
N PRO A 8 5.71 7.96 9.97
CA PRO A 8 4.58 7.13 10.39
C PRO A 8 5.02 6.21 11.55
N ASP A 9 4.19 6.15 12.58
CA ASP A 9 4.47 5.53 13.88
C ASP A 9 5.10 4.14 13.73
N ALA A 10 6.29 3.94 14.30
CA ALA A 10 7.11 2.74 14.12
C ALA A 10 6.57 1.50 14.87
N ARG A 11 5.29 1.52 15.30
CA ARG A 11 4.66 0.48 16.12
C ARG A 11 3.57 -0.32 15.39
N ASP A 12 3.18 0.09 14.18
CA ASP A 12 2.14 -0.57 13.35
C ASP A 12 2.69 -1.30 12.10
N VAL A 13 4.02 -1.32 11.91
CA VAL A 13 4.56 -1.47 10.56
C VAL A 13 4.83 -2.93 10.20
N ASP A 14 4.03 -3.44 9.29
CA ASP A 14 4.43 -4.44 8.32
C ASP A 14 5.70 -3.97 7.58
N ARG A 15 6.88 -4.33 8.11
CA ARG A 15 8.19 -3.85 7.62
C ARG A 15 8.41 -4.12 6.12
N ASN A 16 7.78 -5.16 5.60
CA ASN A 16 7.85 -5.48 4.18
C ASN A 16 6.99 -4.53 3.33
N THR A 17 5.86 -4.04 3.83
CA THR A 17 4.99 -3.10 3.09
C THR A 17 5.73 -1.82 2.73
N GLN A 18 6.33 -1.14 3.71
CA GLN A 18 7.07 0.09 3.44
C GLN A 18 8.23 -0.14 2.47
N PHE A 19 8.96 -1.25 2.64
CA PHE A 19 10.04 -1.63 1.73
C PHE A 19 9.56 -1.91 0.29
N ILE A 20 8.42 -2.61 0.14
CA ILE A 20 7.80 -2.92 -1.15
C ILE A 20 7.35 -1.62 -1.84
N ASP A 21 6.64 -0.76 -1.11
CA ASP A 21 6.12 0.50 -1.64
C ASP A 21 7.27 1.42 -2.07
N ASP A 22 8.29 1.57 -1.21
CA ASP A 22 9.52 2.30 -1.52
C ASP A 22 10.20 1.78 -2.79
N ALA A 23 10.30 0.45 -2.95
CA ALA A 23 10.92 -0.15 -4.11
C ALA A 23 10.14 0.10 -5.40
N ASN A 24 8.80 -0.01 -5.34
CA ASN A 24 7.94 0.25 -6.49
C ASN A 24 8.00 1.72 -6.93
N ASP A 25 7.96 2.64 -5.97
CA ASP A 25 8.02 4.08 -6.22
C ASP A 25 9.36 4.50 -6.82
N ARG A 26 10.46 3.89 -6.36
CA ARG A 26 11.81 4.19 -6.86
C ARG A 26 12.08 3.55 -8.23
N ALA A 27 11.47 2.42 -8.56
CA ALA A 27 11.85 1.67 -9.76
C ALA A 27 11.33 2.26 -11.08
N PHE A 28 10.46 3.29 -11.06
CA PHE A 28 9.81 3.94 -12.22
C PHE A 28 8.96 3.01 -13.11
N ASP A 29 7.80 3.50 -13.54
CA ASP A 29 7.06 2.91 -14.66
C ASP A 29 7.34 3.74 -15.93
N PRO A 30 8.04 3.19 -16.93
CA PRO A 30 8.36 3.92 -18.15
C PRO A 30 7.21 3.94 -19.18
N THR A 31 6.08 3.30 -18.90
CA THR A 31 4.93 3.26 -19.81
C THR A 31 4.08 4.54 -19.73
N TYR A 32 3.38 4.85 -20.82
CA TYR A 32 2.46 5.98 -20.96
C TYR A 32 0.99 5.52 -21.03
N SER A 33 0.74 4.23 -20.84
CA SER A 33 -0.60 3.68 -20.66
C SER A 33 -1.29 4.22 -19.40
N SER A 34 -2.52 4.72 -19.53
CA SER A 34 -3.40 5.02 -18.40
C SER A 34 -4.18 3.78 -17.98
N SER A 35 -4.39 3.59 -16.67
CA SER A 35 -5.29 2.55 -16.13
C SER A 35 -6.74 2.99 -16.03
N ASN A 36 -7.00 4.29 -16.09
CA ASN A 36 -8.27 4.87 -15.71
C ASN A 36 -9.14 5.26 -16.90
N SER A 37 -10.44 5.39 -16.63
CA SER A 37 -11.39 5.91 -17.61
C SER A 37 -11.23 7.42 -17.73
N GLU A 38 -11.12 7.91 -18.95
CA GLU A 38 -10.94 9.32 -19.27
C GLU A 38 -12.11 9.83 -20.11
N TYR A 39 -12.68 10.96 -19.72
CA TYR A 39 -13.77 11.62 -20.45
C TYR A 39 -13.28 12.97 -20.92
N ALA A 40 -13.43 13.27 -22.21
CA ALA A 40 -12.85 14.47 -22.80
C ALA A 40 -13.81 15.20 -23.74
N VAL A 41 -13.58 16.50 -23.85
CA VAL A 41 -14.28 17.40 -24.77
C VAL A 41 -13.27 18.28 -25.51
N LYS A 42 -13.42 18.35 -26.84
CA LYS A 42 -12.66 19.26 -27.70
C LYS A 42 -13.25 20.67 -27.61
N VAL A 43 -12.40 21.64 -27.25
CA VAL A 43 -12.73 23.06 -27.13
C VAL A 43 -11.73 23.88 -27.96
N GLY A 44 -12.15 24.34 -29.14
CA GLY A 44 -11.26 25.04 -30.06
C GLY A 44 -10.15 24.12 -30.60
N SER A 45 -8.89 24.50 -30.39
CA SER A 45 -7.71 23.68 -30.73
C SER A 45 -7.17 22.85 -29.57
N GLY A 46 -7.85 22.88 -28.41
CA GLY A 46 -7.49 22.10 -27.23
C GLY A 46 -8.52 21.05 -26.86
N THR A 47 -8.14 20.16 -25.96
CA THR A 47 -8.98 19.12 -25.35
C THR A 47 -8.90 19.28 -23.84
N VAL A 48 -10.05 19.31 -23.18
CA VAL A 48 -10.15 19.21 -21.72
C VAL A 48 -10.60 17.80 -21.40
N SER A 49 -9.88 17.11 -20.52
CA SER A 49 -10.24 15.77 -20.06
C SER A 49 -10.26 15.67 -18.54
N VAL A 50 -11.08 14.74 -18.04
CA VAL A 50 -11.23 14.43 -16.63
C VAL A 50 -11.13 12.93 -16.41
N THR A 51 -10.49 12.55 -15.31
CA THR A 51 -10.36 11.17 -14.84
C THR A 51 -11.02 11.07 -13.46
N PRO A 52 -12.30 10.71 -13.38
CA PRO A 52 -13.05 10.77 -12.12
C PRO A 52 -12.45 9.94 -10.99
N ALA A 53 -11.91 8.76 -11.31
CA ALA A 53 -11.32 7.85 -10.34
C ALA A 53 -10.11 8.45 -9.61
N GLU A 54 -9.38 9.36 -10.25
CA GLU A 54 -8.22 10.04 -9.69
C GLU A 54 -8.56 11.47 -9.23
N GLN A 55 -9.79 11.95 -9.42
CA GLN A 55 -10.12 13.37 -9.27
C GLN A 55 -9.17 14.30 -10.06
N SER A 56 -8.69 13.83 -11.22
CA SER A 56 -7.70 14.55 -12.02
C SER A 56 -8.34 15.24 -13.23
N ALA A 57 -7.75 16.38 -13.63
CA ALA A 57 -8.14 17.14 -14.80
C ALA A 57 -6.90 17.47 -15.64
N LYS A 58 -7.05 17.39 -16.97
CA LYS A 58 -5.96 17.61 -17.93
C LYS A 58 -6.43 18.52 -19.07
N TYR A 59 -5.56 19.44 -19.47
CA TYR A 59 -5.71 20.25 -20.67
C TYR A 59 -4.62 19.88 -21.66
N SER A 60 -5.00 19.57 -22.89
CA SER A 60 -4.09 19.14 -23.95
C SER A 60 -4.28 19.99 -25.20
N GLN A 61 -3.18 20.37 -25.85
CA GLN A 61 -3.17 21.03 -27.15
C GLN A 61 -2.38 20.18 -28.13
N THR A 62 -3.00 19.81 -29.25
CA THR A 62 -2.37 19.02 -30.31
C THR A 62 -2.22 19.87 -31.57
N SER A 63 -1.12 19.67 -32.30
CA SER A 63 -0.87 20.30 -33.59
C SER A 63 -0.39 19.24 -34.56
N GLU A 64 -1.08 19.11 -35.69
CA GLU A 64 -0.70 18.20 -36.77
C GLU A 64 -0.59 18.98 -38.09
N GLN A 65 0.51 18.76 -38.80
CA GLN A 65 0.75 19.26 -40.15
C GLN A 65 1.00 18.07 -41.07
N SER A 66 0.30 18.03 -42.20
CA SER A 66 0.52 17.03 -43.24
C SER A 66 0.95 17.71 -44.54
N SER A 67 1.98 17.17 -45.19
CA SER A 67 2.37 17.56 -46.54
C SER A 67 2.20 16.37 -47.49
N GLY A 68 1.29 16.51 -48.45
CA GLY A 68 0.89 15.50 -49.43
C GLY A 68 -0.54 15.73 -49.94
N SER A 69 -0.91 15.20 -51.11
CA SER A 69 -2.26 15.39 -51.68
C SER A 69 -3.27 14.36 -51.11
N PRO A 70 -4.34 14.77 -50.39
CA PRO A 70 -5.31 13.84 -49.80
C PRO A 70 -6.28 13.17 -50.81
N THR A 71 -6.17 13.46 -52.10
CA THR A 71 -7.24 13.20 -53.10
C THR A 71 -6.83 12.38 -54.33
N GLN A 72 -5.72 11.64 -54.33
CA GLN A 72 -5.35 10.80 -55.48
C GLN A 72 -5.43 9.28 -55.19
N PRO A 73 -5.95 8.47 -56.14
CA PRO A 73 -6.37 7.08 -55.91
C PRO A 73 -5.23 6.04 -55.83
N LEU A 74 -3.96 6.44 -55.79
CA LEU A 74 -2.82 5.52 -55.87
C LEU A 74 -1.69 5.90 -54.89
N GLY A 75 -1.70 5.27 -53.70
CA GLY A 75 -0.49 4.90 -52.95
C GLY A 75 0.56 5.95 -52.59
N GLU A 76 0.24 7.24 -52.57
CA GLU A 76 1.24 8.26 -52.19
C GLU A 76 1.46 8.31 -50.67
N ALA A 77 2.74 8.37 -50.29
CA ALA A 77 3.18 8.59 -48.92
C ALA A 77 3.02 10.07 -48.57
N SER A 78 2.30 10.35 -47.48
CA SER A 78 2.23 11.68 -46.87
C SER A 78 3.21 11.78 -45.70
N LEU A 79 3.87 12.92 -45.55
CA LEU A 79 4.63 13.21 -44.35
C LEU A 79 3.69 13.88 -43.34
N ARG A 80 3.64 13.37 -42.10
CA ARG A 80 2.93 13.99 -40.98
C ARG A 80 3.93 14.41 -39.93
N ARG A 81 3.80 15.65 -39.45
CA ARG A 81 4.48 16.16 -38.26
C ARG A 81 3.42 16.50 -37.23
N GLY A 82 3.53 15.90 -36.06
CA GLY A 82 2.60 16.07 -34.95
C GLY A 82 3.34 16.46 -33.69
N GLY A 83 2.62 17.08 -32.76
CA GLY A 83 3.06 17.18 -31.38
C GLY A 83 1.88 17.52 -30.48
N ALA A 84 1.98 17.09 -29.23
CA ALA A 84 1.04 17.47 -28.19
C ALA A 84 1.79 18.09 -27.01
N LEU A 85 1.11 19.02 -26.34
CA LEU A 85 1.47 19.47 -25.00
C LEU A 85 0.26 19.32 -24.11
N SER A 86 0.45 18.80 -22.92
CA SER A 86 -0.63 18.63 -21.96
C SER A 86 -0.19 18.92 -20.55
N ALA A 87 -1.06 19.56 -19.78
CA ALA A 87 -0.85 19.86 -18.39
C ALA A 87 -1.99 19.26 -17.57
N GLY A 88 -1.65 18.59 -16.47
CA GLY A 88 -2.59 17.93 -15.58
C GLY A 88 -2.41 18.32 -14.12
N MET A 89 -3.48 18.15 -13.35
CA MET A 89 -3.47 18.28 -11.90
C MET A 89 -4.25 17.12 -11.28
N LEU A 90 -3.70 16.57 -10.20
CA LEU A 90 -4.23 15.48 -9.39
C LEU A 90 -4.16 15.90 -7.91
N SER A 91 -5.28 15.92 -7.20
CA SER A 91 -5.33 16.14 -5.74
C SER A 91 -5.70 14.81 -5.08
N ASP A 92 -4.81 14.28 -4.24
CA ASP A 92 -4.97 13.00 -3.56
C ASP A 92 -5.19 13.26 -2.07
N ALA A 93 -6.42 13.02 -1.60
CA ALA A 93 -6.82 13.26 -0.22
C ALA A 93 -6.22 12.24 0.76
N ASP A 94 -6.03 11.00 0.33
CA ASP A 94 -5.56 9.89 1.16
C ASP A 94 -4.04 10.01 1.37
N ALA A 95 -3.30 10.21 0.27
CA ALA A 95 -1.87 10.50 0.33
C ALA A 95 -1.57 11.92 0.86
N LYS A 96 -2.59 12.78 0.92
CA LYS A 96 -2.47 14.21 1.25
C LYS A 96 -1.45 14.91 0.37
N THR A 97 -1.54 14.71 -0.95
CA THR A 97 -0.61 15.32 -1.91
C THR A 97 -1.34 15.97 -3.09
N THR A 98 -0.66 16.88 -3.76
CA THR A 98 -1.09 17.45 -5.04
C THR A 98 -0.01 17.23 -6.08
N THR A 99 -0.34 16.57 -7.19
CA THR A 99 0.57 16.33 -8.30
C THR A 99 0.21 17.19 -9.51
N PHE A 100 1.21 17.89 -10.04
CA PHE A 100 1.14 18.63 -11.30
C PHE A 100 1.95 17.90 -12.35
N SER A 101 1.36 17.65 -13.52
CA SER A 101 2.03 16.98 -14.63
C SER A 101 2.08 17.85 -15.87
N LEU A 102 3.16 17.71 -16.63
CA LEU A 102 3.36 18.25 -17.96
C LEU A 102 3.86 17.12 -18.85
N GLU A 103 3.12 16.81 -19.90
CA GLU A 103 3.57 15.86 -20.92
C GLU A 103 3.68 16.57 -22.25
N ALA A 104 4.74 16.29 -22.99
CA ALA A 104 4.91 16.80 -24.32
C ALA A 104 5.46 15.70 -25.23
N ASP A 105 4.95 15.64 -26.45
CA ASP A 105 5.51 14.80 -27.50
C ASP A 105 5.66 15.58 -28.80
N SER A 106 6.62 15.14 -29.61
CA SER A 106 6.83 15.61 -30.96
C SER A 106 7.23 14.44 -31.83
N GLN A 107 6.52 14.24 -32.93
CA GLN A 107 6.75 13.12 -33.84
C GLN A 107 6.73 13.56 -35.31
N THR A 108 7.46 12.81 -36.11
CA THR A 108 7.45 12.94 -37.57
C THR A 108 7.37 11.55 -38.18
N GLY A 109 6.43 11.34 -39.10
CA GLY A 109 6.18 10.04 -39.69
C GLY A 109 5.73 10.08 -41.13
N GLN A 110 5.81 8.93 -41.80
CA GLN A 110 5.24 8.69 -43.11
C GLN A 110 3.95 7.89 -42.97
N HIS A 111 2.88 8.33 -43.64
CA HIS A 111 1.61 7.61 -43.69
C HIS A 111 1.22 7.35 -45.13
N GLN A 112 0.83 6.12 -45.43
CA GLN A 112 0.29 5.68 -46.70
C GLN A 112 -1.19 5.38 -46.54
N SER A 113 -2.01 5.90 -47.45
CA SER A 113 -3.44 5.61 -47.48
C SER A 113 -3.84 5.05 -48.83
N LEU A 114 -4.64 3.99 -48.82
CA LEU A 114 -5.22 3.38 -50.01
C LEU A 114 -6.74 3.38 -49.87
N GLN A 115 -7.43 4.01 -50.82
CA GLN A 115 -8.89 3.99 -50.90
C GLN A 115 -9.32 3.28 -52.18
N SER A 116 -10.14 2.24 -52.04
CA SER A 116 -10.68 1.48 -53.18
C SER A 116 -12.18 1.24 -53.02
N LYS A 117 -12.88 1.05 -54.14
CA LYS A 117 -14.28 0.63 -54.14
C LYS A 117 -14.35 -0.89 -54.24
N LEU A 118 -15.10 -1.51 -53.34
CA LEU A 118 -15.38 -2.95 -53.32
C LEU A 118 -16.90 -3.13 -53.44
N GLY A 119 -17.40 -3.27 -54.67
CA GLY A 119 -18.84 -3.17 -54.97
C GLY A 119 -19.37 -1.76 -54.68
N ASP A 120 -20.51 -1.67 -53.99
CA ASP A 120 -21.10 -0.41 -53.52
C ASP A 120 -20.42 0.15 -52.24
N SER A 121 -19.37 -0.51 -51.76
CA SER A 121 -18.70 -0.18 -50.49
C SER A 121 -17.33 0.45 -50.70
N LYS A 122 -16.91 1.33 -49.78
CA LYS A 122 -15.56 1.90 -49.76
C LYS A 122 -14.69 1.11 -48.78
N LEU A 123 -13.52 0.67 -49.24
CA LEU A 123 -12.42 0.15 -48.44
C LEU A 123 -11.38 1.26 -48.27
N SER A 124 -11.01 1.57 -47.03
CA SER A 124 -9.89 2.46 -46.71
C SER A 124 -8.88 1.71 -45.87
N ILE A 125 -7.62 1.70 -46.28
CA ILE A 125 -6.51 1.14 -45.53
C ILE A 125 -5.52 2.27 -45.31
N GLU A 126 -5.07 2.44 -44.07
CA GLU A 126 -4.02 3.39 -43.71
C GLU A 126 -2.92 2.64 -42.96
N ALA A 127 -1.67 2.96 -43.27
CA ALA A 127 -0.51 2.45 -42.57
C ALA A 127 0.48 3.59 -42.35
N GLY A 128 1.04 3.68 -41.15
CA GLY A 128 1.94 4.75 -40.76
C GLY A 128 3.13 4.23 -39.99
N ALA A 129 4.26 4.92 -40.13
CA ALA A 129 5.40 4.77 -39.24
C ALA A 129 5.92 6.16 -38.88
N SER A 130 6.00 6.44 -37.57
CA SER A 130 6.53 7.70 -37.05
C SER A 130 7.69 7.43 -36.08
N ALA A 131 8.55 8.44 -35.95
CA ALA A 131 9.55 8.49 -34.90
C ALA A 131 9.44 9.83 -34.20
N GLY A 132 9.64 9.83 -32.89
CA GLY A 132 9.43 11.01 -32.08
C GLY A 132 10.20 11.01 -30.77
N GLN A 133 9.97 12.06 -30.01
CA GLN A 133 10.43 12.21 -28.64
C GLN A 133 9.23 12.55 -27.78
N ARG A 134 9.20 12.01 -26.57
CA ARG A 134 8.22 12.34 -25.55
C ARG A 134 8.90 12.62 -24.23
N MET A 135 8.28 13.48 -23.44
CA MET A 135 8.70 13.77 -22.09
C MET A 135 7.49 13.82 -21.17
N ARG A 136 7.68 13.32 -19.95
CA ARG A 136 6.78 13.52 -18.81
C ARG A 136 7.56 14.19 -17.70
N TYR A 137 7.00 15.28 -17.20
CA TYR A 137 7.45 15.95 -16.00
C TYR A 137 6.31 15.97 -14.99
N ALA A 138 6.57 15.52 -13.78
CA ALA A 138 5.58 15.55 -12.70
C ALA A 138 6.21 16.09 -11.41
N VAL A 139 5.49 16.94 -10.70
CA VAL A 139 5.85 17.45 -9.38
C VAL A 139 4.74 17.11 -8.40
N THR A 140 5.05 16.30 -7.40
CA THR A 140 4.18 15.97 -6.27
C THR A 140 4.58 16.83 -5.08
N LEU A 141 3.63 17.61 -4.57
CA LEU A 141 3.80 18.46 -3.40
C LEU A 141 3.02 17.90 -2.21
N PRO A 142 3.56 18.01 -0.98
CA PRO A 142 2.82 17.64 0.22
C PRO A 142 1.66 18.62 0.46
N GLY A 143 0.53 18.11 0.91
CA GLY A 143 -0.72 18.85 1.11
C GLY A 143 -1.71 18.67 -0.04
N VAL A 144 -2.99 18.68 0.31
CA VAL A 144 -4.11 18.71 -0.65
C VAL A 144 -4.32 20.13 -1.19
N ASP A 145 -4.79 20.22 -2.43
CA ASP A 145 -5.17 21.47 -3.10
C ASP A 145 -4.07 22.55 -3.12
N GLN A 146 -2.82 22.13 -3.34
CA GLN A 146 -1.70 23.07 -3.49
C GLN A 146 -1.91 23.97 -4.71
N PRO A 147 -1.50 25.25 -4.67
CA PRO A 147 -1.60 26.14 -5.83
C PRO A 147 -0.50 25.85 -6.86
N LEU A 148 -0.79 26.05 -8.15
CA LEU A 148 0.17 25.90 -9.25
C LEU A 148 1.46 26.72 -9.05
N GLU A 149 1.36 27.88 -8.40
CA GLU A 149 2.51 28.74 -8.10
C GLU A 149 3.52 28.08 -7.15
N ALA A 150 3.09 27.14 -6.30
CA ALA A 150 4.01 26.36 -5.48
C ALA A 150 4.85 25.40 -6.34
N ALA A 151 4.22 24.74 -7.32
CA ALA A 151 4.90 23.83 -8.23
C ALA A 151 5.92 24.56 -9.13
N ARG A 152 5.61 25.77 -9.59
CA ARG A 152 6.51 26.59 -10.42
C ARG A 152 7.82 27.00 -9.73
N ARG A 153 7.87 26.95 -8.40
CA ARG A 153 9.08 27.24 -7.62
C ARG A 153 10.01 26.04 -7.49
N VAL A 154 9.51 24.84 -7.77
CA VAL A 154 10.29 23.61 -7.71
C VAL A 154 11.17 23.52 -8.96
N ASN A 155 12.47 23.42 -8.75
CA ASN A 155 13.43 23.09 -9.79
C ASN A 155 14.11 21.77 -9.43
N PRO A 156 13.81 20.67 -10.16
CA PRO A 156 14.35 19.35 -9.84
C PRO A 156 15.89 19.28 -9.92
N LEU A 157 16.53 20.19 -10.66
CA LEU A 157 17.98 20.26 -10.76
C LEU A 157 18.63 21.08 -9.63
N GLN A 158 17.81 21.70 -8.76
CA GLN A 158 18.24 22.44 -7.58
C GLN A 158 17.54 21.84 -6.35
N PRO A 159 18.19 20.88 -5.66
CA PRO A 159 17.58 20.11 -4.57
C PRO A 159 16.96 20.98 -3.46
N GLU A 160 17.59 22.11 -3.16
CA GLU A 160 17.15 23.06 -2.15
C GLU A 160 15.80 23.73 -2.46
N SER A 161 15.38 23.75 -3.73
CA SER A 161 14.10 24.32 -4.16
C SER A 161 12.90 23.42 -3.82
N LEU A 162 13.12 22.13 -3.57
CA LEU A 162 12.06 21.20 -3.21
C LEU A 162 11.66 21.40 -1.73
N PRO A 163 10.35 21.62 -1.44
CA PRO A 163 9.84 21.48 -0.09
C PRO A 163 10.09 20.08 0.48
N ILE A 164 10.21 19.94 1.80
CA ILE A 164 10.33 18.63 2.45
C ILE A 164 9.10 17.79 2.13
N GLY A 165 9.29 16.55 1.69
CA GLY A 165 8.26 15.64 1.21
C GLY A 165 7.86 15.86 -0.25
N ALA A 166 8.40 16.87 -0.94
CA ALA A 166 8.14 17.05 -2.36
C ALA A 166 8.97 16.08 -3.21
N ARG A 167 8.38 15.64 -4.31
CA ARG A 167 8.99 14.73 -5.29
C ARG A 167 8.83 15.31 -6.69
N ALA A 168 9.89 15.25 -7.48
CA ALA A 168 9.86 15.64 -8.89
C ALA A 168 10.39 14.50 -9.76
N VAL A 169 9.63 14.16 -10.80
CA VAL A 169 9.92 13.08 -11.75
C VAL A 169 10.06 13.67 -13.14
N MET A 170 11.12 13.29 -13.84
CA MET A 170 11.36 13.59 -15.25
C MET A 170 11.63 12.29 -15.98
N ASP A 171 10.85 12.02 -17.02
CA ASP A 171 11.04 10.90 -17.92
C ASP A 171 11.15 11.45 -19.35
N THR A 172 12.19 11.04 -20.06
CA THR A 172 12.42 11.46 -21.46
C THR A 172 12.72 10.24 -22.30
N GLN A 173 12.00 10.09 -23.40
CA GLN A 173 12.09 8.93 -24.27
C GLN A 173 12.11 9.34 -25.74
N THR A 174 12.86 8.58 -26.53
CA THR A 174 12.68 8.53 -27.99
C THR A 174 11.84 7.31 -28.33
N PHE A 175 11.00 7.41 -29.36
CA PHE A 175 10.13 6.31 -29.74
C PHE A 175 10.01 6.13 -31.25
N VAL A 176 9.65 4.91 -31.65
CA VAL A 176 9.22 4.54 -32.99
C VAL A 176 7.83 3.93 -32.88
N GLN A 177 6.87 4.48 -33.62
CA GLN A 177 5.50 4.02 -33.64
C GLN A 177 5.14 3.50 -35.01
N ARG A 178 4.42 2.37 -35.04
CA ARG A 178 3.85 1.79 -36.26
C ARG A 178 2.36 1.66 -36.05
N GLU A 179 1.60 2.17 -37.00
CA GLU A 179 0.14 2.14 -36.96
C GLU A 179 -0.43 1.56 -38.24
N SER A 180 -1.55 0.88 -38.12
CA SER A 180 -2.35 0.45 -39.26
C SER A 180 -3.83 0.52 -38.91
N SER A 181 -4.63 0.97 -39.86
CA SER A 181 -6.07 0.93 -39.75
C SER A 181 -6.68 0.43 -41.06
N ALA A 182 -7.82 -0.25 -40.93
CA ALA A 182 -8.63 -0.63 -42.08
C ALA A 182 -10.09 -0.32 -41.78
N SER A 183 -10.83 0.13 -42.79
CA SER A 183 -12.27 0.36 -42.67
C SER A 183 -13.00 -0.11 -43.92
N LEU A 184 -14.10 -0.82 -43.72
CA LEU A 184 -14.99 -1.32 -44.76
C LEU A 184 -16.44 -1.14 -44.30
N ARG A 185 -17.21 -0.35 -45.05
CA ARG A 185 -18.57 0.08 -44.65
C ARG A 185 -18.53 0.77 -43.27
N SER A 186 -19.21 0.20 -42.29
CA SER A 186 -19.22 0.69 -40.90
C SER A 186 -18.19 -0.01 -40.03
N LEU A 187 -17.49 -1.04 -40.50
CA LEU A 187 -16.50 -1.76 -39.70
C LEU A 187 -15.14 -1.04 -39.77
N THR A 188 -14.44 -0.94 -38.64
CA THR A 188 -13.08 -0.42 -38.58
C THR A 188 -12.20 -1.25 -37.66
N THR A 189 -10.92 -1.40 -38.01
CA THR A 189 -9.87 -2.02 -37.19
C THR A 189 -8.73 -1.03 -37.03
N GLN A 190 -8.08 -1.07 -35.87
CA GLN A 190 -6.89 -0.28 -35.57
C GLN A 190 -5.85 -1.13 -34.86
N SER A 191 -4.59 -0.95 -35.21
CA SER A 191 -3.44 -1.55 -34.55
C SER A 191 -2.34 -0.52 -34.47
N GLU A 192 -1.77 -0.32 -33.28
CA GLU A 192 -0.69 0.60 -32.99
C GLU A 192 0.34 -0.12 -32.12
N ILE A 193 1.63 0.04 -32.44
CA ILE A 193 2.75 -0.45 -31.63
C ILE A 193 3.78 0.67 -31.50
N THR A 194 4.11 1.01 -30.28
CA THR A 194 5.09 2.04 -29.92
C THR A 194 6.22 1.40 -29.13
N GLU A 195 7.44 1.48 -29.67
CA GLU A 195 8.67 1.06 -29.01
C GLU A 195 9.43 2.32 -28.58
N ALA A 196 9.70 2.46 -27.28
CA ALA A 196 10.34 3.62 -26.70
C ALA A 196 11.57 3.25 -25.87
N SER A 197 12.56 4.12 -25.85
CA SER A 197 13.73 4.02 -24.98
C SER A 197 14.19 5.39 -24.51
N GLY A 198 14.64 5.46 -23.27
CA GLY A 198 14.89 6.73 -22.63
C GLY A 198 15.65 6.63 -21.33
N ARG A 199 15.50 7.67 -20.52
CA ARG A 199 16.06 7.79 -19.19
C ARG A 199 15.05 8.44 -18.26
N SER A 200 14.98 7.92 -17.04
CA SER A 200 14.20 8.53 -15.96
C SER A 200 15.12 9.19 -14.94
N TYR A 201 14.59 10.22 -14.30
CA TYR A 201 15.18 10.94 -13.20
C TYR A 201 14.09 11.28 -12.18
N MET A 202 14.38 11.08 -10.90
CA MET A 202 13.52 11.46 -9.79
C MET A 202 14.39 12.04 -8.71
N ILE A 203 13.87 13.09 -8.10
CA ILE A 203 14.42 13.65 -6.87
C ILE A 203 13.31 13.83 -5.85
N GLU A 204 13.57 13.42 -4.63
CA GLU A 204 12.67 13.51 -3.49
C GLU A 204 13.40 14.20 -2.34
N ARG A 205 12.75 15.19 -1.72
CA ARG A 205 13.29 15.85 -0.53
C ARG A 205 12.83 15.11 0.72
N VAL A 206 13.63 14.12 1.15
CA VAL A 206 13.31 13.24 2.28
C VAL A 206 13.20 14.04 3.58
N ASP A 207 14.16 14.94 3.85
CA ASP A 207 14.13 15.82 5.02
C ASP A 207 14.89 17.13 4.76
N ALA A 208 15.12 17.92 5.81
CA ALA A 208 15.82 19.20 5.72
C ALA A 208 17.24 19.09 5.12
N ARG A 209 17.92 17.97 5.34
CA ARG A 209 19.30 17.71 4.93
C ARG A 209 19.42 16.72 3.79
N HIS A 210 18.48 15.79 3.64
CA HIS A 210 18.66 14.69 2.69
C HIS A 210 17.75 14.79 1.48
N VAL A 211 18.31 14.44 0.33
CA VAL A 211 17.56 14.20 -0.90
C VAL A 211 17.84 12.79 -1.40
N ARG A 212 16.79 12.12 -1.86
CA ARG A 212 16.92 10.87 -2.58
C ARG A 212 16.87 11.16 -4.06
N VAL A 213 17.84 10.65 -4.81
CA VAL A 213 17.87 10.78 -6.26
C VAL A 213 17.85 9.38 -6.86
N VAL A 214 17.04 9.21 -7.89
CA VAL A 214 16.97 7.96 -8.65
C VAL A 214 17.08 8.27 -10.14
N THR A 215 17.97 7.56 -10.84
CA THR A 215 18.13 7.76 -12.29
C THR A 215 18.65 6.51 -12.99
N GLY A 216 18.25 6.33 -14.25
CA GLY A 216 18.74 5.25 -15.08
C GLY A 216 18.02 5.14 -16.43
N PRO A 217 18.51 4.27 -17.31
CA PRO A 217 17.85 3.95 -18.57
C PRO A 217 16.50 3.25 -18.37
N ASN A 218 15.63 3.42 -19.36
CA ASN A 218 14.37 2.71 -19.46
C ASN A 218 14.02 2.35 -20.92
N ALA A 219 13.09 1.42 -21.07
CA ALA A 219 12.49 1.03 -22.32
C ALA A 219 11.01 0.68 -22.12
N ALA A 220 10.19 0.86 -23.15
CA ALA A 220 8.78 0.49 -23.12
C ALA A 220 8.33 0.00 -24.50
N ILE A 221 7.41 -0.96 -24.49
CA ILE A 221 6.65 -1.39 -25.66
C ILE A 221 5.17 -1.25 -25.32
N GLU A 222 4.42 -0.53 -26.14
CA GLU A 222 2.99 -0.29 -25.96
C GLU A 222 2.28 -0.70 -27.23
N ALA A 223 1.22 -1.49 -27.10
CA ALA A 223 0.47 -2.00 -28.24
C ALA A 223 -1.03 -1.83 -28.02
N VAL A 224 -1.72 -1.24 -28.99
CA VAL A 224 -3.17 -1.06 -28.98
C VAL A 224 -3.75 -1.80 -30.17
N ASN A 225 -4.74 -2.66 -29.93
CA ASN A 225 -5.47 -3.35 -30.99
C ASN A 225 -6.97 -3.22 -30.74
N ALA A 226 -7.70 -2.67 -31.70
CA ALA A 226 -9.12 -2.41 -31.55
C ALA A 226 -9.92 -2.76 -32.81
N LEU A 227 -11.16 -3.17 -32.59
CA LEU A 227 -12.18 -3.40 -33.61
C LEU A 227 -13.40 -2.56 -33.25
N GLY A 228 -14.04 -1.96 -34.24
CA GLY A 228 -15.16 -1.07 -33.95
C GLY A 228 -16.08 -0.80 -35.10
N ILE A 229 -17.04 0.06 -34.81
CA ILE A 229 -17.99 0.58 -35.76
C ILE A 229 -17.82 2.09 -35.93
N LYS A 230 -17.99 2.57 -37.16
CA LYS A 230 -17.96 3.99 -37.53
C LYS A 230 -19.22 4.34 -38.31
N ALA A 231 -19.93 5.36 -37.85
CA ALA A 231 -21.15 5.86 -38.47
C ALA A 231 -21.17 7.38 -38.42
N GLY A 232 -20.80 8.03 -39.53
CA GLY A 232 -20.69 9.49 -39.59
C GLY A 232 -19.67 10.02 -38.57
N PRO A 233 -20.06 10.95 -37.67
CA PRO A 233 -19.17 11.50 -36.64
C PRO A 233 -19.06 10.62 -35.39
N ALA A 234 -19.76 9.49 -35.34
CA ALA A 234 -19.72 8.55 -34.22
C ALA A 234 -18.78 7.38 -34.52
N GLN A 235 -17.94 7.04 -33.55
CA GLN A 235 -17.06 5.88 -33.60
C GLN A 235 -17.06 5.17 -32.25
N ALA A 236 -17.10 3.85 -32.28
CA ALA A 236 -16.99 3.01 -31.10
C ALA A 236 -15.99 1.90 -31.38
N LEU A 237 -14.87 1.88 -30.66
CA LEU A 237 -13.79 0.91 -30.77
C LEU A 237 -13.70 0.12 -29.47
N LEU A 238 -13.81 -1.20 -29.57
CA LEU A 238 -13.52 -2.11 -28.48
C LEU A 238 -12.19 -2.79 -28.77
N GLY A 239 -11.26 -2.69 -27.83
CA GLY A 239 -9.91 -3.18 -28.03
C GLY A 239 -9.22 -3.58 -26.75
N ARG A 240 -7.93 -3.80 -26.91
CA ARG A 240 -6.99 -4.07 -25.83
C ARG A 240 -5.77 -3.17 -25.98
N ALA A 241 -5.33 -2.62 -24.87
CA ALA A 241 -4.05 -1.94 -24.73
C ALA A 241 -3.14 -2.79 -23.86
N ASP A 242 -2.00 -3.19 -24.41
CA ASP A 242 -0.96 -3.94 -23.73
C ASP A 242 0.27 -3.04 -23.57
N SER A 243 0.94 -3.11 -22.43
CA SER A 243 2.20 -2.39 -22.19
C SER A 243 3.21 -3.29 -21.50
N LEU A 244 4.48 -3.14 -21.88
CA LEU A 244 5.64 -3.79 -21.26
C LEU A 244 6.70 -2.73 -21.04
N GLY A 245 6.96 -2.38 -19.78
CA GLY A 245 8.01 -1.47 -19.38
C GLY A 245 9.19 -2.20 -18.75
N GLN A 246 10.38 -1.65 -18.95
CA GLN A 246 11.59 -2.06 -18.26
C GLN A 246 12.38 -0.83 -17.83
N SER A 247 12.89 -0.85 -16.61
CA SER A 247 13.77 0.19 -16.09
C SER A 247 14.91 -0.44 -15.29
N LEU A 248 16.10 0.13 -15.43
CA LEU A 248 17.27 -0.21 -14.61
C LEU A 248 17.79 1.09 -14.03
N VAL A 249 17.47 1.33 -12.76
CA VAL A 249 17.76 2.60 -12.10
C VAL A 249 18.66 2.42 -10.89
N HIS A 250 19.45 3.43 -10.63
CA HIS A 250 20.25 3.52 -9.42
C HIS A 250 19.58 4.55 -8.52
N SER A 251 19.51 4.26 -7.22
CA SER A 251 19.00 5.13 -6.17
C SER A 251 20.11 5.42 -5.17
N ALA A 252 20.17 6.65 -4.67
CA ALA A 252 21.04 7.03 -3.56
C ALA A 252 20.46 8.23 -2.81
N GLN A 253 20.76 8.30 -1.51
CA GLN A 253 20.43 9.43 -0.65
C GLN A 253 21.68 10.30 -0.43
N PHE A 254 21.53 11.62 -0.58
CA PHE A 254 22.61 12.59 -0.51
C PHE A 254 22.33 13.62 0.59
N ASP A 255 23.34 13.88 1.42
CA ASP A 255 23.33 14.94 2.42
C ASP A 255 23.70 16.28 1.79
N LEU A 256 22.72 17.18 1.69
CA LEU A 256 22.86 18.52 1.14
C LEU A 256 23.84 19.41 1.92
N ALA A 257 24.16 19.07 3.17
CA ALA A 257 25.12 19.83 3.96
C ALA A 257 26.59 19.48 3.62
N ASP A 258 26.85 18.35 2.94
CA ASP A 258 28.20 17.94 2.56
C ASP A 258 28.50 18.33 1.10
N PRO A 259 29.45 19.24 0.83
CA PRO A 259 29.84 19.61 -0.53
C PRO A 259 30.30 18.43 -1.40
N ARG A 260 30.84 17.37 -0.77
CA ARG A 260 31.28 16.16 -1.47
C ARG A 260 30.08 15.34 -1.95
N ALA A 261 29.03 15.24 -1.13
CA ALA A 261 27.78 14.58 -1.50
C ALA A 261 27.07 15.34 -2.63
N LEU A 262 27.04 16.68 -2.59
CA LEU A 262 26.50 17.50 -3.69
C LEU A 262 27.27 17.30 -5.01
N ALA A 263 28.62 17.26 -4.95
CA ALA A 263 29.44 16.97 -6.11
C ALA A 263 29.18 15.55 -6.66
N ALA A 264 29.05 14.57 -5.77
CA ALA A 264 28.72 13.19 -6.13
C ALA A 264 27.32 13.06 -6.72
N MET A 265 26.33 13.81 -6.22
CA MET A 265 24.99 13.87 -6.80
C MET A 265 25.05 14.42 -8.24
N GLY A 266 25.80 15.50 -8.48
CA GLY A 266 25.98 16.04 -9.83
C GLY A 266 26.68 15.08 -10.81
N ALA A 267 27.58 14.22 -10.34
CA ALA A 267 28.15 13.13 -11.12
C ALA A 267 27.12 12.02 -11.36
N PHE A 268 26.39 11.63 -10.31
CA PHE A 268 25.37 10.59 -10.33
C PHE A 268 24.25 10.87 -11.34
N VAL A 269 23.73 12.09 -11.38
CA VAL A 269 22.67 12.48 -12.33
C VAL A 269 23.13 12.36 -13.78
N ARG A 270 24.41 12.66 -14.06
CA ARG A 270 24.97 12.59 -15.41
C ARG A 270 25.38 11.18 -15.82
N GLU A 271 26.03 10.46 -14.92
CA GLU A 271 26.72 9.20 -15.23
C GLU A 271 25.92 7.96 -14.79
N GLY A 272 24.95 8.12 -13.89
CA GLY A 272 24.18 7.03 -13.28
C GLY A 272 25.02 6.15 -12.35
N LYS A 273 26.17 6.62 -11.88
CA LYS A 273 27.11 5.85 -11.04
C LYS A 273 27.66 6.72 -9.92
N ILE A 274 27.94 6.10 -8.78
CA ILE A 274 28.61 6.71 -7.63
C ILE A 274 29.75 5.80 -7.21
N ALA A 275 30.89 6.39 -6.86
CA ALA A 275 31.95 5.63 -6.21
C ALA A 275 31.49 5.15 -4.83
N PRO A 276 31.80 3.92 -4.42
CA PRO A 276 31.43 3.44 -3.09
C PRO A 276 32.14 4.25 -2.00
N GLY A 277 31.44 4.53 -0.90
CA GLY A 277 32.02 5.15 0.30
C GLY A 277 32.25 6.67 0.21
N VAL A 278 31.58 7.38 -0.69
CA VAL A 278 31.59 8.85 -0.68
C VAL A 278 30.91 9.34 0.61
N PRO A 279 31.57 10.16 1.44
CA PRO A 279 30.96 10.72 2.64
C PRO A 279 29.70 11.54 2.32
N GLY A 280 28.63 11.32 3.10
CA GLY A 280 27.33 11.98 2.90
C GLY A 280 26.47 11.37 1.80
N VAL A 281 26.82 10.17 1.31
CA VAL A 281 26.00 9.39 0.37
C VAL A 281 25.66 8.04 0.98
N ASP A 282 24.37 7.78 1.17
CA ASP A 282 23.82 6.61 1.84
C ASP A 282 22.71 5.95 0.98
N GLU A 283 22.14 4.84 1.46
CA GLU A 283 21.01 4.14 0.83
C GLU A 283 21.19 3.84 -0.68
N MET A 284 22.42 3.52 -1.09
CA MET A 284 22.70 3.15 -2.47
C MET A 284 22.02 1.83 -2.83
N GLN A 285 21.25 1.82 -3.91
CA GLN A 285 20.54 0.65 -4.41
C GLN A 285 20.50 0.65 -5.94
N THR A 286 20.48 -0.54 -6.53
CA THR A 286 20.11 -0.76 -7.93
C THR A 286 18.75 -1.42 -7.96
N LEU A 287 17.82 -0.83 -8.70
CA LEU A 287 16.47 -1.36 -8.91
C LEU A 287 16.30 -1.70 -10.39
N GLU A 288 15.94 -2.95 -10.67
CA GLU A 288 15.55 -3.40 -11.99
C GLU A 288 14.06 -3.75 -11.95
N ARG A 289 13.26 -3.08 -12.77
CA ARG A 289 11.83 -3.37 -12.89
C ARG A 289 11.48 -3.86 -14.28
N ILE A 290 10.60 -4.86 -14.31
CA ILE A 290 9.86 -5.29 -15.48
C ILE A 290 8.38 -5.23 -15.12
N ASN A 291 7.60 -4.43 -15.84
CA ASN A 291 6.17 -4.31 -15.63
C ASN A 291 5.41 -4.61 -16.91
N PHE A 292 4.30 -5.32 -16.78
CA PHE A 292 3.39 -5.68 -17.85
C PHE A 292 1.98 -5.27 -17.46
N SER A 293 1.22 -4.74 -18.42
CA SER A 293 -0.22 -4.56 -18.28
C SER A 293 -0.94 -4.98 -19.55
N SER A 294 -2.17 -5.46 -19.40
CA SER A 294 -3.06 -5.84 -20.49
C SER A 294 -4.48 -5.46 -20.10
N GLN A 295 -5.05 -4.49 -20.79
CA GLN A 295 -6.31 -3.88 -20.42
C GLN A 295 -7.29 -3.81 -21.57
N GLN A 296 -8.53 -4.20 -21.32
CA GLN A 296 -9.64 -3.97 -22.26
C GLN A 296 -10.02 -2.49 -22.26
N ARG A 297 -10.28 -1.93 -23.43
CA ARG A 297 -10.62 -0.51 -23.59
C ARG A 297 -11.82 -0.36 -24.51
N LEU A 298 -12.77 0.50 -24.14
CA LEU A 298 -13.86 0.93 -24.99
C LEU A 298 -13.71 2.43 -25.27
N GLN A 299 -13.32 2.76 -26.49
CA GLN A 299 -13.20 4.12 -26.98
C GLN A 299 -14.48 4.52 -27.70
N LEU A 300 -15.11 5.58 -27.23
CA LEU A 300 -16.29 6.18 -27.81
C LEU A 300 -15.95 7.59 -28.27
N GLU A 301 -16.25 7.90 -29.52
CA GLU A 301 -16.16 9.25 -30.07
C GLU A 301 -17.52 9.66 -30.62
N LEU A 302 -17.98 10.87 -30.27
CA LEU A 302 -19.19 11.46 -30.81
C LEU A 302 -18.97 12.96 -31.03
N GLY A 303 -18.52 13.32 -32.23
CA GLY A 303 -18.21 14.71 -32.58
C GLY A 303 -17.10 15.29 -31.68
N PRO A 304 -17.37 16.34 -30.87
CA PRO A 304 -16.37 16.92 -29.97
C PRO A 304 -16.18 16.13 -28.67
N LEU A 305 -17.03 15.15 -28.37
CA LEU A 305 -16.98 14.36 -27.14
C LEU A 305 -16.24 13.06 -27.38
N SER A 306 -15.40 12.66 -26.43
CA SER A 306 -14.78 11.34 -26.40
C SER A 306 -14.80 10.75 -24.99
N ALA A 307 -14.92 9.44 -24.90
CA ALA A 307 -14.79 8.68 -23.66
C ALA A 307 -13.90 7.48 -23.94
N ASP A 308 -12.87 7.32 -23.13
CA ASP A 308 -12.04 6.12 -23.13
C ASP A 308 -12.29 5.37 -21.83
N VAL A 309 -13.08 4.30 -21.94
CA VAL A 309 -13.55 3.55 -20.77
C VAL A 309 -12.62 2.37 -20.53
N ALA A 310 -12.01 2.37 -19.35
CA ALA A 310 -11.21 1.28 -18.83
C ALA A 310 -12.10 0.07 -18.51
N GLY A 311 -11.76 -1.08 -19.08
CA GLY A 311 -12.32 -2.38 -18.72
C GLY A 311 -11.34 -3.21 -17.89
N ASN A 312 -11.55 -4.53 -17.89
CA ASN A 312 -10.75 -5.48 -17.13
C ASN A 312 -9.24 -5.35 -17.46
N ARG A 313 -8.41 -5.24 -16.42
CA ARG A 313 -6.96 -5.04 -16.50
C ARG A 313 -6.23 -6.15 -15.76
N ASN A 314 -5.32 -6.83 -16.43
CA ASN A 314 -4.35 -7.71 -15.79
C ASN A 314 -2.99 -7.02 -15.79
N GLN A 315 -2.29 -7.04 -14.68
CA GLN A 315 -0.97 -6.44 -14.55
C GLN A 315 -0.03 -7.32 -13.72
N GLY A 316 1.25 -7.23 -14.07
CA GLY A 316 2.34 -7.87 -13.34
C GLY A 316 3.52 -6.91 -13.25
N SER A 317 4.13 -6.81 -12.08
CA SER A 317 5.35 -6.03 -11.86
C SER A 317 6.36 -6.89 -11.14
N GLN A 318 7.62 -6.84 -11.55
CA GLN A 318 8.71 -7.48 -10.84
C GLN A 318 9.81 -6.45 -10.63
N VAL A 319 10.18 -6.22 -9.37
CA VAL A 319 11.26 -5.31 -8.98
C VAL A 319 12.35 -6.13 -8.29
N ARG A 320 13.54 -6.18 -8.89
CA ARG A 320 14.75 -6.70 -8.27
C ARG A 320 15.51 -5.54 -7.62
N ILE A 321 15.91 -5.74 -6.37
CA ILE A 321 16.56 -4.74 -5.52
C ILE A 321 17.91 -5.31 -5.07
N SER A 322 18.98 -4.64 -5.47
CA SER A 322 20.36 -5.01 -5.13
C SER A 322 21.03 -3.86 -4.38
N THR A 323 21.68 -4.17 -3.26
CA THR A 323 22.41 -3.18 -2.45
C THR A 323 23.92 -3.39 -2.64
N PRO A 324 24.71 -2.35 -2.96
CA PRO A 324 26.15 -2.49 -3.09
C PRO A 324 26.79 -3.06 -1.81
N GLY A 325 27.65 -4.07 -1.97
CA GLY A 325 28.36 -4.71 -0.86
C GLY A 325 27.55 -5.77 -0.10
N GLN A 326 26.30 -6.04 -0.48
CA GLN A 326 25.54 -7.18 0.01
C GLN A 326 25.61 -8.34 -1.00
N ASP A 327 25.85 -9.55 -0.49
CA ASP A 327 25.76 -10.77 -1.29
C ASP A 327 24.28 -11.18 -1.43
N GLY A 328 23.75 -11.03 -2.64
CA GLY A 328 22.37 -11.39 -3.00
C GLY A 328 21.48 -10.20 -3.34
N TYR A 329 20.18 -10.46 -3.46
CA TYR A 329 19.17 -9.45 -3.83
C TYR A 329 17.77 -9.89 -3.40
N THR A 330 16.85 -8.92 -3.36
CA THR A 330 15.43 -9.17 -3.14
C THR A 330 14.65 -9.01 -4.44
N VAL A 331 13.68 -9.87 -4.69
CA VAL A 331 12.74 -9.75 -5.81
C VAL A 331 11.33 -9.61 -5.24
N VAL A 332 10.68 -8.50 -5.57
CA VAL A 332 9.27 -8.24 -5.27
C VAL A 332 8.47 -8.43 -6.56
N GLN A 333 7.56 -9.39 -6.59
CA GLN A 333 6.68 -9.65 -7.73
C GLN A 333 5.24 -9.39 -7.33
N GLN A 334 4.58 -8.44 -8.01
CA GLN A 334 3.19 -8.08 -7.79
C GLN A 334 2.36 -8.53 -8.98
N LEU A 335 1.20 -9.13 -8.72
CA LEU A 335 0.28 -9.66 -9.69
C LEU A 335 -1.13 -9.20 -9.34
N GLN A 336 -1.85 -8.68 -10.32
CA GLN A 336 -3.22 -8.20 -10.17
C GLN A 336 -4.01 -8.61 -11.41
N TYR A 337 -5.14 -9.29 -11.21
CA TYR A 337 -5.98 -9.83 -12.28
C TYR A 337 -7.39 -9.25 -12.17
N GLY A 338 -7.72 -8.27 -13.00
CA GLY A 338 -8.97 -7.52 -12.89
C GLY A 338 -9.12 -6.87 -11.53
N ASP A 339 -10.28 -7.07 -10.91
CA ASP A 339 -10.60 -6.57 -9.56
C ASP A 339 -10.35 -7.62 -8.47
N ASN A 340 -9.58 -8.68 -8.77
CA ASN A 340 -9.26 -9.71 -7.79
C ASN A 340 -8.29 -9.19 -6.71
N VAL A 341 -8.18 -9.89 -5.59
CA VAL A 341 -7.21 -9.58 -4.53
C VAL A 341 -5.77 -9.63 -5.09
N PRO A 342 -5.00 -8.52 -5.00
CA PRO A 342 -3.61 -8.49 -5.43
C PRO A 342 -2.74 -9.49 -4.68
N LEU A 343 -1.81 -10.12 -5.40
CA LEU A 343 -0.78 -10.98 -4.83
C LEU A 343 0.59 -10.32 -4.97
N THR A 344 1.29 -10.17 -3.84
CA THR A 344 2.71 -9.82 -3.81
C THR A 344 3.53 -11.01 -3.32
N ILE A 345 4.54 -11.42 -4.08
CA ILE A 345 5.50 -12.46 -3.72
C ILE A 345 6.86 -11.80 -3.49
N VAL A 346 7.39 -11.93 -2.28
CA VAL A 346 8.75 -11.45 -1.95
C VAL A 346 9.68 -12.65 -1.89
N ARG A 347 10.78 -12.59 -2.63
CA ARG A 347 11.83 -13.62 -2.69
C ARG A 347 13.18 -13.02 -2.33
N GLN A 348 13.99 -13.77 -1.62
CA GLN A 348 15.37 -13.40 -1.34
C GLN A 348 16.32 -14.39 -2.02
N TYR A 349 17.36 -13.86 -2.66
CA TYR A 349 18.40 -14.63 -3.31
C TYR A 349 19.73 -14.37 -2.62
N ASP A 350 20.59 -15.39 -2.57
CA ASP A 350 21.97 -15.25 -2.12
C ASP A 350 22.92 -14.82 -3.25
N GLY A 351 24.21 -14.70 -2.96
CA GLY A 351 25.23 -14.30 -3.95
C GLY A 351 25.48 -15.31 -5.08
N ASN A 352 24.89 -16.51 -5.03
CA ASN A 352 25.01 -17.55 -6.05
C ASN A 352 23.74 -17.69 -6.91
N ASP A 353 22.83 -16.71 -6.87
CA ASP A 353 21.50 -16.77 -7.50
C ASP A 353 20.62 -17.92 -6.97
N ALA A 354 20.93 -18.48 -5.79
CA ALA A 354 20.08 -19.46 -5.14
C ALA A 354 19.02 -18.77 -4.28
N GLU A 355 17.76 -19.17 -4.47
CA GLU A 355 16.66 -18.62 -3.68
C GLU A 355 16.64 -19.19 -2.26
N ARG A 356 16.52 -18.30 -1.28
CA ARG A 356 16.21 -18.62 0.12
C ARG A 356 14.71 -18.81 0.28
N VAL A 357 14.23 -19.98 -0.17
CA VAL A 357 12.79 -20.31 -0.23
C VAL A 357 12.12 -20.22 1.16
N GLU A 358 12.86 -20.43 2.24
CA GLU A 358 12.38 -20.27 3.62
C GLU A 358 12.04 -18.82 3.97
N GLN A 359 12.55 -17.84 3.23
CA GLN A 359 12.30 -16.41 3.39
C GLN A 359 11.30 -15.87 2.37
N ARG A 360 10.69 -16.75 1.57
CA ARG A 360 9.65 -16.40 0.62
C ARG A 360 8.34 -16.12 1.36
N SER A 361 7.69 -15.01 1.00
CA SER A 361 6.37 -14.65 1.50
C SER A 361 5.38 -14.40 0.36
N TYR A 362 4.15 -14.93 0.50
CA TYR A 362 3.01 -14.65 -0.37
C TYR A 362 2.04 -13.74 0.38
N ARG A 363 1.71 -12.59 -0.20
CA ARG A 363 0.96 -11.52 0.47
C ARG A 363 -0.26 -11.16 -0.35
N PHE A 364 -1.44 -11.49 0.17
CA PHE A 364 -2.72 -11.14 -0.44
C PHE A 364 -3.25 -9.86 0.20
N GLN A 365 -3.31 -8.78 -0.56
CA GLN A 365 -3.74 -7.47 -0.06
C GLN A 365 -5.24 -7.30 -0.31
N ILE A 366 -6.01 -7.36 0.76
CA ILE A 366 -7.48 -7.35 0.72
C ILE A 366 -7.93 -5.95 1.11
N ASP A 367 -8.62 -5.28 0.18
CA ASP A 367 -9.26 -4.01 0.49
C ASP A 367 -10.56 -4.28 1.26
N GLY A 368 -10.62 -3.75 2.48
CA GLY A 368 -11.77 -3.90 3.37
C GLY A 368 -12.84 -2.84 3.14
N ASP A 369 -12.46 -1.72 2.52
CA ASP A 369 -13.32 -0.58 2.23
C ASP A 369 -14.14 -0.89 0.97
N VAL A 370 -15.46 -0.97 1.13
CA VAL A 370 -16.37 -1.29 0.03
C VAL A 370 -16.96 0.00 -0.51
N ALA A 371 -16.67 0.33 -1.77
CA ALA A 371 -17.14 1.55 -2.40
C ALA A 371 -18.62 1.85 -2.11
N ALA A 372 -18.87 3.03 -1.50
CA ALA A 372 -20.19 3.48 -1.09
C ALA A 372 -21.23 3.30 -2.22
N PRO A 373 -22.30 2.50 -1.99
CA PRO A 373 -23.29 2.23 -3.03
C PRO A 373 -24.02 3.52 -3.40
N GLY A 374 -24.22 3.76 -4.70
CA GLY A 374 -25.02 4.86 -5.21
C GLY A 374 -26.50 4.72 -4.88
N LEU A 375 -27.29 5.77 -5.18
CA LEU A 375 -28.70 5.86 -4.79
C LEU A 375 -29.56 4.70 -5.30
N LEU A 376 -29.35 4.24 -6.54
CA LEU A 376 -30.07 3.10 -7.10
C LEU A 376 -29.69 1.76 -6.45
N GLN A 377 -28.44 1.62 -6.01
CA GLN A 377 -27.94 0.41 -5.35
C GLN A 377 -28.42 0.31 -3.90
N ARG A 378 -28.50 1.44 -3.19
CA ARG A 378 -29.11 1.52 -1.85
C ARG A 378 -30.59 1.18 -1.87
N LEU A 379 -31.32 1.64 -2.89
CA LEU A 379 -32.73 1.25 -3.10
C LEU A 379 -32.90 -0.24 -3.41
N GLY A 380 -31.85 -0.89 -3.93
CA GLY A 380 -31.76 -2.33 -4.11
C GLY A 380 -31.30 -3.12 -2.88
N GLY A 381 -31.17 -2.47 -1.72
CA GLY A 381 -30.84 -3.13 -0.44
C GLY A 381 -29.34 -3.26 -0.13
N ARG A 382 -28.45 -2.66 -0.91
CA ARG A 382 -27.01 -2.63 -0.59
C ARG A 382 -26.68 -1.63 0.52
N ASN A 383 -25.80 -2.04 1.42
CA ASN A 383 -25.32 -1.25 2.54
C ASN A 383 -23.82 -1.50 2.75
N GLU A 384 -23.03 -0.45 2.57
CA GLU A 384 -21.57 -0.41 2.76
C GLU A 384 -21.16 -1.02 4.10
N ALA A 385 -21.66 -0.49 5.22
CA ALA A 385 -21.29 -0.96 6.55
C ALA A 385 -21.59 -2.45 6.78
N SER A 386 -22.68 -2.97 6.19
CA SER A 386 -23.04 -4.38 6.31
C SER A 386 -22.18 -5.28 5.41
N GLU A 387 -21.80 -4.79 4.23
CA GLU A 387 -20.91 -5.51 3.30
C GLU A 387 -19.47 -5.58 3.87
N GLU A 388 -18.98 -4.48 4.45
CA GLU A 388 -17.71 -4.42 5.16
C GLU A 388 -17.67 -5.32 6.40
N GLU A 389 -18.75 -5.33 7.18
CA GLU A 389 -18.88 -6.19 8.36
C GLU A 389 -18.89 -7.67 7.97
N ALA A 390 -19.64 -8.04 6.92
CA ALA A 390 -19.67 -9.40 6.41
C ALA A 390 -18.28 -9.84 5.91
N LEU A 391 -17.58 -8.99 5.16
CA LEU A 391 -16.23 -9.26 4.68
C LEU A 391 -15.26 -9.54 5.86
N ALA A 392 -15.25 -8.66 6.86
CA ALA A 392 -14.39 -8.79 8.03
C ALA A 392 -14.71 -10.07 8.83
N GLN A 393 -16.00 -10.36 9.07
CA GLN A 393 -16.43 -11.58 9.76
C GLN A 393 -16.03 -12.85 9.00
N THR A 394 -16.23 -12.88 7.69
CA THR A 394 -15.83 -14.03 6.85
C THR A 394 -14.32 -14.25 6.90
N LEU A 395 -13.51 -13.19 6.80
CA LEU A 395 -12.06 -13.31 6.93
C LEU A 395 -11.65 -13.79 8.32
N ASN A 396 -12.17 -13.17 9.38
CA ASN A 396 -11.91 -13.55 10.76
C ASN A 396 -12.25 -15.02 11.01
N SER A 397 -13.37 -15.51 10.47
CA SER A 397 -13.77 -16.92 10.64
C SER A 397 -12.79 -17.89 9.97
N ALA A 398 -12.27 -17.55 8.79
CA ALA A 398 -11.31 -18.39 8.08
C ALA A 398 -9.95 -18.43 8.82
N VAL A 399 -9.45 -17.28 9.30
CA VAL A 399 -8.13 -17.20 9.94
C VAL A 399 -8.14 -17.60 11.42
N SER A 400 -9.30 -17.60 12.08
CA SER A 400 -9.45 -18.09 13.46
C SER A 400 -9.84 -19.57 13.52
N GLY A 401 -10.63 -20.05 12.55
CA GLY A 401 -11.34 -21.33 12.65
C GLY A 401 -12.65 -21.24 13.44
N GLU A 402 -13.12 -20.04 13.78
CA GLU A 402 -14.36 -19.83 14.54
C GLU A 402 -15.49 -19.27 13.67
N MET A 403 -16.65 -19.96 13.66
CA MET A 403 -17.79 -19.56 12.81
C MET A 403 -18.43 -18.23 13.20
N THR A 404 -18.18 -17.75 14.43
CA THR A 404 -18.67 -16.45 14.91
C THR A 404 -18.03 -15.26 14.21
N GLY A 405 -16.88 -15.44 13.55
CA GLY A 405 -16.19 -14.36 12.83
C GLY A 405 -15.64 -13.24 13.74
N THR A 406 -15.49 -13.52 15.04
CA THR A 406 -14.85 -12.62 16.00
C THR A 406 -13.34 -12.68 15.82
N GLY A 407 -12.71 -11.60 15.38
CA GLY A 407 -11.28 -11.57 15.17
C GLY A 407 -10.72 -10.16 15.05
N ALA A 408 -9.42 -10.06 14.76
CA ALA A 408 -8.69 -8.81 14.81
C ALA A 408 -8.85 -7.92 13.56
N ILE A 409 -9.53 -8.40 12.53
CA ILE A 409 -9.82 -7.64 11.30
C ILE A 409 -11.11 -6.86 11.53
N ALA A 410 -11.03 -5.52 11.46
CA ALA A 410 -12.17 -4.63 11.57
C ALA A 410 -12.88 -4.42 10.22
N PRO A 411 -14.19 -4.09 10.21
CA PRO A 411 -14.90 -3.64 9.00
C PRO A 411 -14.20 -2.45 8.35
N GLY A 412 -14.11 -2.42 7.02
CA GLY A 412 -13.42 -1.35 6.28
C GLY A 412 -11.88 -1.45 6.31
N GLN A 413 -11.30 -2.35 7.10
CA GLN A 413 -9.85 -2.40 7.28
C GLN A 413 -9.14 -3.06 6.09
N LYS A 414 -8.28 -2.30 5.42
CA LYS A 414 -7.31 -2.85 4.47
C LYS A 414 -6.37 -3.81 5.20
N THR A 415 -6.39 -5.07 4.77
CA THR A 415 -5.74 -6.19 5.46
C THR A 415 -4.87 -6.98 4.50
N THR A 416 -3.66 -7.34 4.90
CA THR A 416 -2.78 -8.24 4.15
C THR A 416 -2.71 -9.59 4.84
N LEU A 417 -3.07 -10.67 4.14
CA LEU A 417 -2.79 -12.03 4.60
C LEU A 417 -1.45 -12.48 4.03
N GLU A 418 -0.46 -12.62 4.91
CA GLU A 418 0.89 -13.09 4.57
C GLU A 418 1.05 -14.57 4.94
N PHE A 419 1.55 -15.34 3.97
CA PHE A 419 1.85 -16.76 4.12
C PHE A 419 3.32 -17.01 3.82
N SER A 420 4.01 -17.72 4.71
CA SER A 420 5.29 -18.35 4.41
C SER A 420 5.15 -19.49 3.40
N GLN A 421 6.28 -20.00 2.90
CA GLN A 421 6.27 -21.20 2.04
C GLN A 421 5.54 -22.40 2.69
N VAL A 422 5.74 -22.63 4.00
CA VAL A 422 5.13 -23.75 4.72
C VAL A 422 3.63 -23.54 4.90
N GLN A 423 3.21 -22.32 5.27
CA GLN A 423 1.80 -21.97 5.41
C GLN A 423 1.04 -22.05 4.07
N MET A 424 1.65 -21.59 2.97
CA MET A 424 1.04 -21.71 1.64
C MET A 424 0.91 -23.18 1.19
N GLN A 425 1.89 -24.03 1.53
CA GLN A 425 1.79 -25.48 1.30
C GLN A 425 0.64 -26.08 2.13
N ALA A 426 0.50 -25.70 3.39
CA ALA A 426 -0.60 -26.16 4.24
C ALA A 426 -1.97 -25.75 3.66
N LEU A 427 -2.11 -24.51 3.20
CA LEU A 427 -3.34 -24.02 2.56
C LEU A 427 -3.65 -24.77 1.26
N LEU A 428 -2.63 -25.11 0.45
CA LEU A 428 -2.78 -25.96 -0.73
C LEU A 428 -3.35 -27.34 -0.36
N GLU A 429 -2.84 -27.98 0.69
CA GLU A 429 -3.35 -29.28 1.14
C GLU A 429 -4.78 -29.17 1.72
N GLN A 430 -5.07 -28.14 2.52
CA GLN A 430 -6.44 -27.86 2.99
C GLN A 430 -7.41 -27.67 1.80
N THR A 431 -6.97 -26.97 0.76
CA THR A 431 -7.78 -26.76 -0.44
C THR A 431 -8.03 -28.05 -1.20
N ARG A 432 -7.05 -28.95 -1.27
CA ARG A 432 -7.24 -30.29 -1.87
C ARG A 432 -8.24 -31.12 -1.08
N ALA A 433 -8.12 -31.16 0.24
CA ALA A 433 -9.07 -31.86 1.12
C ALA A 433 -10.50 -31.31 0.93
N SER A 434 -10.64 -29.98 0.93
CA SER A 434 -11.91 -29.28 0.71
C SER A 434 -12.51 -29.50 -0.69
N ALA A 435 -11.66 -29.56 -1.73
CA ALA A 435 -12.09 -29.91 -3.08
C ALA A 435 -12.56 -31.37 -3.19
N ASP A 436 -11.92 -32.29 -2.48
CA ASP A 436 -12.25 -33.71 -2.46
C ASP A 436 -13.50 -34.05 -1.64
N ALA A 437 -13.79 -33.24 -0.61
CA ALA A 437 -14.98 -33.34 0.23
C ALA A 437 -16.28 -33.02 -0.52
N GLY A 438 -16.20 -32.18 -1.56
CA GLY A 438 -17.36 -31.69 -2.31
C GLY A 438 -18.04 -32.78 -3.15
N LYS A 439 -19.18 -33.32 -2.68
CA LYS A 439 -19.98 -34.32 -3.43
C LYS A 439 -21.02 -33.73 -4.40
N ILE A 440 -21.23 -32.41 -4.44
CA ILE A 440 -22.27 -31.76 -5.27
C ILE A 440 -21.64 -30.64 -6.11
N GLY A 441 -21.56 -30.88 -7.43
CA GLY A 441 -21.15 -29.90 -8.45
C GLY A 441 -19.65 -29.56 -8.39
N GLY A 442 -18.91 -29.89 -9.46
CA GLY A 442 -17.46 -29.66 -9.54
C GLY A 442 -17.03 -28.33 -8.95
N SER A 443 -16.20 -28.37 -7.91
CA SER A 443 -15.99 -27.22 -7.04
C SER A 443 -15.15 -26.15 -7.75
N ALA A 444 -15.43 -24.88 -7.48
CA ALA A 444 -14.53 -23.78 -7.84
C ALA A 444 -13.10 -24.00 -7.29
N LEU A 445 -12.96 -24.83 -6.24
CA LEU A 445 -11.67 -25.25 -5.66
C LEU A 445 -10.96 -26.29 -6.54
N THR A 446 -11.67 -27.16 -7.25
CA THR A 446 -11.09 -28.09 -8.24
C THR A 446 -10.46 -27.34 -9.41
N ALA A 447 -11.00 -26.17 -9.78
CA ALA A 447 -10.36 -25.28 -10.76
C ALA A 447 -9.04 -24.66 -10.23
N LEU A 448 -8.85 -24.62 -8.91
CA LEU A 448 -7.70 -24.03 -8.26
C LEU A 448 -6.55 -25.04 -8.04
N VAL A 449 -6.87 -26.26 -7.62
CA VAL A 449 -5.88 -27.32 -7.31
C VAL A 449 -5.82 -28.46 -8.33
N GLY A 450 -6.68 -28.44 -9.34
CA GLY A 450 -6.87 -29.54 -10.28
C GLY A 450 -7.75 -30.65 -9.72
N ASP A 451 -8.01 -31.67 -10.54
CA ASP A 451 -8.64 -32.91 -10.07
C ASP A 451 -7.62 -33.80 -9.32
N ARG A 452 -8.07 -34.94 -8.78
CA ARG A 452 -7.20 -35.88 -8.04
C ARG A 452 -6.03 -36.45 -8.86
N ASN A 453 -6.07 -36.33 -10.18
CA ASN A 453 -5.04 -36.84 -11.09
C ASN A 453 -4.12 -35.72 -11.60
N ALA A 454 -4.37 -34.47 -11.20
CA ALA A 454 -3.55 -33.34 -11.61
C ALA A 454 -2.11 -33.47 -11.08
N PRO A 455 -1.10 -33.02 -11.84
CA PRO A 455 0.28 -33.00 -11.37
C PRO A 455 0.42 -32.15 -10.10
N SER A 456 1.39 -32.51 -9.25
CA SER A 456 1.67 -31.77 -8.01
C SER A 456 1.98 -30.31 -8.32
N GLN A 457 1.04 -29.43 -7.96
CA GLN A 457 1.20 -27.98 -8.04
C GLN A 457 2.13 -27.49 -6.92
N SER A 458 3.00 -26.53 -7.23
CA SER A 458 3.83 -25.87 -6.20
C SER A 458 3.01 -24.84 -5.41
N PRO A 459 3.40 -24.51 -4.16
CA PRO A 459 2.76 -23.43 -3.37
C PRO A 459 2.65 -22.11 -4.13
N GLU A 460 3.65 -21.78 -4.95
CA GLU A 460 3.66 -20.57 -5.77
C GLU A 460 2.62 -20.62 -6.89
N GLN A 461 2.56 -21.72 -7.65
CA GLN A 461 1.54 -21.88 -8.69
C GLN A 461 0.14 -21.85 -8.09
N PHE A 462 -0.03 -22.36 -6.87
CA PHE A 462 -1.28 -22.29 -6.13
C PHE A 462 -1.63 -20.87 -5.70
N ALA A 463 -0.69 -20.11 -5.14
CA ALA A 463 -0.90 -18.71 -4.78
C ALA A 463 -1.26 -17.85 -6.02
N ILE A 464 -0.57 -18.04 -7.15
CA ILE A 464 -0.89 -17.35 -8.40
C ILE A 464 -2.29 -17.74 -8.90
N ALA A 465 -2.67 -19.02 -8.81
CA ALA A 465 -4.00 -19.46 -9.20
C ALA A 465 -5.09 -18.86 -8.29
N MET A 466 -4.83 -18.72 -6.98
CA MET A 466 -5.74 -18.04 -6.04
C MET A 466 -6.03 -16.60 -6.49
N ALA A 467 -4.99 -15.85 -6.86
CA ALA A 467 -5.09 -14.46 -7.32
C ALA A 467 -5.75 -14.33 -8.70
N ARG A 468 -5.54 -15.30 -9.60
CA ARG A 468 -6.04 -15.25 -10.98
C ARG A 468 -7.52 -15.67 -11.13
N ASN A 469 -8.02 -16.54 -10.28
CA ASN A 469 -9.32 -17.19 -10.48
C ASN A 469 -10.51 -16.22 -10.44
N VAL A 470 -11.53 -16.51 -11.26
CA VAL A 470 -12.76 -15.71 -11.38
C VAL A 470 -13.47 -15.61 -10.03
N GLY A 471 -14.01 -14.42 -9.70
CA GLY A 471 -14.62 -14.15 -8.40
C GLY A 471 -13.60 -13.99 -7.28
N GLY A 472 -12.40 -13.49 -7.59
CA GLY A 472 -11.35 -13.22 -6.62
C GLY A 472 -11.46 -11.83 -5.98
N SER A 473 -12.59 -11.12 -6.09
CA SER A 473 -12.82 -9.86 -5.36
C SER A 473 -12.60 -10.05 -3.86
N PRO A 474 -12.36 -9.00 -3.05
CA PRO A 474 -12.12 -9.13 -1.61
C PRO A 474 -13.09 -10.09 -0.89
N TYR A 475 -14.39 -9.92 -1.14
CA TYR A 475 -15.43 -10.79 -0.59
C TYR A 475 -15.41 -12.22 -1.15
N GLY A 476 -15.29 -12.40 -2.48
CA GLY A 476 -15.20 -13.73 -3.08
C GLY A 476 -13.94 -14.51 -2.68
N PHE A 477 -12.86 -13.80 -2.39
CA PHE A 477 -11.63 -14.35 -1.83
C PHE A 477 -11.83 -14.78 -0.36
N ALA A 478 -12.48 -13.95 0.45
CA ALA A 478 -12.81 -14.28 1.84
C ALA A 478 -13.72 -15.51 1.94
N GLU A 479 -14.81 -15.56 1.16
CA GLU A 479 -15.70 -16.73 1.11
C GLU A 479 -14.95 -18.00 0.68
N ARG A 480 -14.01 -17.86 -0.26
CA ARG A 480 -13.18 -18.99 -0.68
C ARG A 480 -12.31 -19.51 0.46
N LEU A 481 -11.67 -18.63 1.22
CA LEU A 481 -10.87 -19.03 2.39
C LEU A 481 -11.73 -19.69 3.46
N GLN A 482 -12.91 -19.15 3.76
CA GLN A 482 -13.85 -19.76 4.72
C GLN A 482 -14.32 -21.14 4.23
N ARG A 483 -14.61 -21.29 2.94
CA ARG A 483 -14.97 -22.59 2.34
C ARG A 483 -13.81 -23.60 2.38
N ILE A 484 -12.59 -23.14 2.18
CA ILE A 484 -11.40 -23.98 2.34
C ILE A 484 -11.29 -24.44 3.79
N ALA A 485 -11.45 -23.53 4.76
CA ALA A 485 -11.44 -23.81 6.19
C ALA A 485 -12.51 -24.85 6.58
N ASP A 486 -13.74 -24.69 6.11
CA ASP A 486 -14.86 -25.61 6.40
C ASP A 486 -14.58 -27.01 5.85
N GLY A 487 -14.10 -27.09 4.60
CA GLY A 487 -13.78 -28.34 3.91
C GLY A 487 -12.45 -29.02 4.29
N ALA A 488 -11.61 -28.37 5.09
CA ALA A 488 -10.20 -28.73 5.25
C ALA A 488 -9.96 -30.09 5.92
N ASP A 489 -10.93 -30.60 6.68
CA ASP A 489 -10.89 -31.93 7.30
C ASP A 489 -11.54 -33.03 6.44
N GLY A 490 -11.99 -32.68 5.23
CA GLY A 490 -12.67 -33.60 4.32
C GLY A 490 -14.20 -33.62 4.45
N THR A 491 -14.79 -32.76 5.29
CA THR A 491 -16.24 -32.62 5.47
C THR A 491 -16.69 -31.16 5.39
N TYR A 492 -18.00 -30.89 5.23
CA TYR A 492 -18.55 -29.54 5.26
C TYR A 492 -19.65 -29.51 6.33
N ASP A 493 -19.25 -29.44 7.59
CA ASP A 493 -20.13 -29.54 8.75
C ASP A 493 -20.16 -28.24 9.59
N GLY A 494 -19.47 -27.19 9.14
CA GLY A 494 -19.35 -25.91 9.83
C GLY A 494 -18.22 -25.87 10.86
N GLN A 495 -17.41 -26.93 11.01
CA GLN A 495 -16.21 -26.95 11.85
C GLN A 495 -14.99 -26.44 11.07
N LEU A 496 -14.88 -25.12 10.98
CA LEU A 496 -13.79 -24.45 10.28
C LEU A 496 -12.41 -24.84 10.85
N GLN A 497 -11.54 -25.35 9.98
CA GLN A 497 -10.11 -25.46 10.30
C GLN A 497 -9.43 -24.13 10.03
N ARG A 498 -8.60 -23.68 10.98
CA ARG A 498 -7.85 -22.44 10.85
C ARG A 498 -6.97 -22.42 9.59
N VAL A 499 -7.11 -21.36 8.80
CA VAL A 499 -6.14 -20.97 7.77
C VAL A 499 -4.98 -20.27 8.46
N ASP A 500 -3.81 -20.92 8.48
CA ASP A 500 -2.60 -20.37 9.09
C ASP A 500 -2.00 -19.27 8.20
N ALA A 501 -2.29 -18.02 8.54
CA ALA A 501 -1.79 -16.82 7.90
C ALA A 501 -1.41 -15.77 8.96
N SER A 502 -0.38 -14.98 8.66
CA SER A 502 -0.08 -13.75 9.38
C SER A 502 -1.01 -12.63 8.87
N VAL A 503 -1.83 -12.05 9.75
CA VAL A 503 -2.71 -10.92 9.43
C VAL A 503 -1.94 -9.61 9.63
N LEU A 504 -1.92 -8.76 8.60
CA LEU A 504 -1.20 -7.50 8.56
C LEU A 504 -2.14 -6.30 8.25
N PRO A 505 -1.95 -5.10 8.85
CA PRO A 505 -0.98 -4.79 9.89
C PRO A 505 -1.20 -5.75 11.06
N ARG A 506 -0.09 -6.22 11.65
CA ARG A 506 -0.23 -7.05 12.85
C ARG A 506 -1.09 -6.19 13.76
N PRO A 507 -2.23 -6.70 14.25
CA PRO A 507 -2.87 -6.04 15.36
C PRO A 507 -1.71 -5.77 16.30
N THR A 508 -1.48 -4.50 16.69
CA THR A 508 -0.57 -4.23 17.81
C THR A 508 -0.80 -5.39 18.74
N ASP A 509 0.22 -6.20 19.03
CA ASP A 509 0.13 -7.13 20.15
C ASP A 509 -0.44 -6.22 21.21
N ALA A 510 -1.76 -6.37 21.47
CA ALA A 510 -2.46 -5.46 22.32
C ALA A 510 -1.67 -5.70 23.57
N THR A 511 -0.83 -4.74 23.94
CA THR A 511 0.14 -4.92 25.01
C THR A 511 -0.74 -5.42 26.12
N PRO A 512 -0.64 -6.71 26.50
CA PRO A 512 -1.78 -7.53 26.94
C PRO A 512 -2.57 -6.62 27.84
N THR A 513 -3.74 -6.14 27.39
CA THR A 513 -4.42 -5.02 28.05
C THR A 513 -4.39 -5.39 29.51
N LEU A 514 -3.52 -4.70 30.27
CA LEU A 514 -3.26 -5.16 31.62
C LEU A 514 -4.65 -5.16 32.25
N PRO A 515 -5.11 -6.30 32.79
CA PRO A 515 -6.45 -6.41 33.33
C PRO A 515 -6.73 -5.16 34.14
N ASP A 516 -7.93 -4.60 34.07
CA ASP A 516 -8.22 -3.42 34.87
C ASP A 516 -7.85 -3.76 36.33
N PRO A 517 -7.21 -2.89 37.14
CA PRO A 517 -6.99 -3.17 38.56
C PRO A 517 -8.29 -3.52 39.30
N ARG A 518 -9.46 -3.22 38.73
CA ARG A 518 -10.79 -3.68 39.17
C ARG A 518 -11.04 -5.17 38.93
N ASP A 519 -10.34 -5.80 37.99
CA ASP A 519 -10.34 -7.24 37.76
C ASP A 519 -9.53 -7.96 38.84
N ALA A 520 -10.10 -9.05 39.36
CA ALA A 520 -9.51 -9.82 40.47
C ALA A 520 -8.15 -10.47 40.14
N THR A 521 -7.79 -10.53 38.86
CA THR A 521 -6.54 -11.13 38.35
C THR A 521 -5.40 -10.12 38.24
N HIS A 522 -5.64 -8.83 38.46
CA HIS A 522 -4.60 -7.80 38.36
C HIS A 522 -3.67 -7.79 39.60
N PRO A 523 -2.34 -7.63 39.44
CA PRO A 523 -1.39 -7.55 40.57
C PRO A 523 -1.75 -6.44 41.57
N ASP A 524 -2.26 -5.32 41.09
CA ASP A 524 -2.68 -4.20 41.93
C ASP A 524 -4.12 -4.29 42.45
N HIS A 525 -4.85 -5.38 42.17
CA HIS A 525 -6.22 -5.55 42.67
C HIS A 525 -6.27 -5.50 44.21
N ALA A 526 -5.30 -6.15 44.87
CA ALA A 526 -5.20 -6.12 46.33
C ALA A 526 -4.91 -4.70 46.87
N LEU A 527 -4.11 -3.92 46.15
CA LEU A 527 -3.80 -2.53 46.51
C LEU A 527 -5.00 -1.61 46.29
N LEU A 528 -5.77 -1.82 45.21
CA LEU A 528 -7.02 -1.12 44.96
C LEU A 528 -8.05 -1.39 46.07
N GLN A 529 -8.25 -2.66 46.45
CA GLN A 529 -9.15 -3.02 47.55
C GLN A 529 -8.75 -2.36 48.88
N GLN A 530 -7.46 -2.28 49.16
CA GLN A 530 -6.93 -1.57 50.33
C GLN A 530 -7.22 -0.07 50.29
N CYS A 531 -6.98 0.58 49.14
CA CYS A 531 -7.30 1.99 48.93
C CYS A 531 -8.80 2.27 49.04
N MET A 532 -9.66 1.43 48.46
CA MET A 532 -11.11 1.55 48.57
C MET A 532 -11.58 1.47 50.04
N ALA A 533 -11.09 0.48 50.79
CA ALA A 533 -11.42 0.33 52.20
C ALA A 533 -10.89 1.50 53.07
N ALA A 534 -9.75 2.07 52.70
CA ALA A 534 -9.18 3.23 53.39
C ALA A 534 -9.93 4.54 53.07
N VAL A 535 -10.38 4.71 51.82
CA VAL A 535 -11.24 5.83 51.39
C VAL A 535 -12.61 5.74 52.06
N GLU A 536 -13.21 4.55 52.14
CA GLU A 536 -14.48 4.35 52.83
C GLU A 536 -14.39 4.76 54.31
N ARG A 537 -13.29 4.38 55.00
CA ARG A 537 -13.02 4.81 56.38
C ARG A 537 -12.81 6.32 56.51
N LEU A 538 -12.14 6.94 55.52
CA LEU A 538 -11.96 8.39 55.47
C LEU A 538 -13.30 9.12 55.30
N GLN A 539 -14.21 8.59 54.47
CA GLN A 539 -15.50 9.20 54.18
C GLN A 539 -16.56 8.94 55.27
N ALA A 540 -16.40 7.89 56.08
CA ALA A 540 -17.24 7.64 57.24
C ALA A 540 -17.04 8.69 58.37
N ALA A 541 -15.92 9.40 58.38
CA ALA A 541 -15.66 10.49 59.32
C ALA A 541 -16.28 11.82 58.82
N PRO A 542 -16.88 12.65 59.71
CA PRO A 542 -17.38 13.96 59.31
C PRO A 542 -16.25 14.87 58.79
N GLY A 543 -16.28 15.26 57.51
CA GLY A 543 -15.24 16.11 56.93
C GLY A 543 -15.35 16.34 55.42
N PRO A 544 -14.38 17.05 54.81
CA PRO A 544 -14.39 17.44 53.39
C PRO A 544 -14.40 16.26 52.40
N ALA A 545 -13.95 15.07 52.84
CA ALA A 545 -13.92 13.86 52.02
C ALA A 545 -15.32 13.27 51.75
N ALA A 546 -16.33 13.59 52.56
CA ALA A 546 -17.66 12.99 52.48
C ALA A 546 -18.42 13.30 51.16
N GLY A 547 -18.01 14.33 50.42
CA GLY A 547 -18.58 14.71 49.13
C GLY A 547 -17.71 14.37 47.90
N MET A 548 -16.59 13.67 48.11
CA MET A 548 -15.65 13.30 47.05
C MET A 548 -16.06 12.00 46.35
N ASP A 549 -15.76 11.87 45.06
CA ASP A 549 -15.96 10.62 44.31
C ASP A 549 -15.00 9.55 44.85
N SER A 550 -15.58 8.49 45.42
CA SER A 550 -14.84 7.40 46.09
C SER A 550 -13.99 6.58 45.12
N GLU A 551 -14.44 6.39 43.88
CA GLU A 551 -13.72 5.59 42.88
C GLU A 551 -12.49 6.34 42.37
N ARG A 552 -12.65 7.63 42.06
CA ARG A 552 -11.53 8.51 41.68
C ARG A 552 -10.50 8.64 42.80
N LEU A 553 -10.98 8.84 44.03
CA LEU A 553 -10.09 8.97 45.19
C LEU A 553 -9.33 7.67 45.47
N ALA A 554 -9.97 6.51 45.30
CA ALA A 554 -9.32 5.21 45.47
C ALA A 554 -8.26 4.98 44.38
N LEU A 555 -8.58 5.17 43.10
CA LEU A 555 -7.63 4.99 41.99
C LEU A 555 -6.47 5.99 42.05
N GLY A 556 -6.74 7.26 42.35
CA GLY A 556 -5.69 8.26 42.57
C GLY A 556 -4.79 7.92 43.76
N SER A 557 -5.34 7.28 44.80
CA SER A 557 -4.54 6.77 45.93
C SER A 557 -3.65 5.58 45.52
N VAL A 558 -4.11 4.69 44.62
CA VAL A 558 -3.28 3.60 44.08
C VAL A 558 -2.11 4.17 43.27
N VAL A 559 -2.37 5.13 42.38
CA VAL A 559 -1.31 5.82 41.61
C VAL A 559 -0.30 6.48 42.55
N ALA A 560 -0.77 7.24 43.56
CA ALA A 560 0.09 7.88 44.54
C ALA A 560 0.93 6.87 45.35
N ALA A 561 0.36 5.72 45.70
CA ALA A 561 1.08 4.65 46.39
C ALA A 561 2.22 4.11 45.52
N ARG A 562 1.98 3.87 44.24
CA ARG A 562 3.00 3.39 43.29
C ARG A 562 4.09 4.43 43.02
N GLU A 563 3.74 5.69 42.79
CA GLU A 563 4.71 6.77 42.59
C GLU A 563 5.64 6.95 43.80
N ASN A 564 5.15 6.68 45.01
CA ASN A 564 5.91 6.79 46.25
C ASN A 564 6.51 5.45 46.72
N GLY A 565 6.46 4.40 45.89
CA GLY A 565 7.08 3.10 46.17
C GLY A 565 6.44 2.31 47.32
N LEU A 566 5.18 2.59 47.66
CA LEU A 566 4.42 1.84 48.65
C LEU A 566 3.90 0.54 48.05
N GLN A 567 3.94 -0.54 48.85
CA GLN A 567 3.49 -1.88 48.43
C GLN A 567 2.10 -2.21 48.96
N ARG A 568 1.62 -1.47 49.97
CA ARG A 568 0.26 -1.56 50.52
C ARG A 568 -0.19 -0.19 51.03
N VAL A 569 -1.50 0.01 51.18
CA VAL A 569 -2.05 1.24 51.79
C VAL A 569 -2.94 0.85 52.98
N ASP A 570 -2.53 1.27 54.17
CA ASP A 570 -3.28 1.01 55.41
C ASP A 570 -4.26 2.16 55.72
N HIS A 571 -3.85 3.41 55.40
CA HIS A 571 -4.65 4.63 55.61
C HIS A 571 -4.58 5.59 54.42
N VAL A 572 -5.72 6.24 54.11
CA VAL A 572 -5.81 7.41 53.23
C VAL A 572 -6.33 8.57 54.07
N LEU A 573 -5.60 9.68 54.10
CA LEU A 573 -5.91 10.83 54.96
C LEU A 573 -5.87 12.13 54.15
N LEU A 574 -6.66 13.12 54.56
CA LEU A 574 -6.51 14.50 54.10
C LEU A 574 -5.71 15.30 55.14
N GLY A 575 -4.82 16.16 54.67
CA GLY A 575 -4.08 17.09 55.52
C GLY A 575 -4.95 18.26 56.01
N ASN A 576 -4.33 19.20 56.73
CA ASN A 576 -4.98 20.45 57.16
C ASN A 576 -5.47 21.28 55.96
N ASP A 577 -4.80 21.15 54.81
CA ASP A 577 -5.29 21.62 53.52
C ASP A 577 -6.03 20.44 52.84
N PRO A 578 -7.35 20.53 52.61
CA PRO A 578 -8.12 19.45 52.00
C PRO A 578 -7.73 19.18 50.55
N ALA A 579 -6.92 20.04 49.91
CA ALA A 579 -6.34 19.76 48.60
C ALA A 579 -5.17 18.76 48.65
N ARG A 580 -4.62 18.45 49.84
CA ARG A 580 -3.48 17.54 50.00
C ARG A 580 -3.90 16.24 50.67
N GLY A 581 -3.84 15.15 49.92
CA GLY A 581 -4.05 13.79 50.39
C GLY A 581 -2.75 13.08 50.73
N PHE A 582 -2.83 12.07 51.60
CA PHE A 582 -1.73 11.19 51.97
C PHE A 582 -2.17 9.73 51.95
N VAL A 583 -1.34 8.89 51.33
CA VAL A 583 -1.40 7.43 51.46
C VAL A 583 -0.34 6.99 52.48
N VAL A 584 -0.71 6.11 53.40
CA VAL A 584 0.19 5.67 54.50
C VAL A 584 0.21 4.15 54.58
N GLN A 585 1.42 3.61 54.69
CA GLN A 585 1.72 2.20 54.96
C GLN A 585 2.27 2.08 56.39
N GLY A 586 1.59 1.32 57.25
CA GLY A 586 1.86 1.15 58.68
C GLY A 586 0.91 1.92 59.60
N ALA A 587 1.01 1.66 60.91
CA ALA A 587 0.19 2.32 61.91
C ALA A 587 0.55 3.82 62.06
N LEU A 588 -0.45 4.68 62.19
CA LEU A 588 -0.28 6.14 62.24
C LEU A 588 0.54 6.64 63.45
N ASP A 589 0.54 5.89 64.55
CA ASP A 589 1.31 6.15 65.77
C ASP A 589 2.73 5.55 65.74
N SER A 590 3.07 4.77 64.70
CA SER A 590 4.40 4.22 64.51
C SER A 590 5.31 5.22 63.78
N PRO A 591 6.50 5.55 64.29
CA PRO A 591 7.46 6.41 63.58
C PRO A 591 8.06 5.76 62.32
N ALA A 592 7.83 4.46 62.10
CA ALA A 592 8.32 3.72 60.95
C ALA A 592 7.33 3.67 59.77
N HIS A 593 6.21 4.39 59.82
CA HIS A 593 5.26 4.41 58.70
C HIS A 593 5.88 5.06 57.45
N LEU A 594 5.57 4.49 56.28
CA LEU A 594 5.89 5.10 54.99
C LEU A 594 4.69 5.91 54.51
N ARG A 595 4.92 7.05 53.87
CA ARG A 595 3.85 7.91 53.36
C ARG A 595 4.17 8.45 51.98
N GLY A 596 3.13 8.57 51.15
CA GLY A 596 3.15 9.30 49.88
C GLY A 596 2.11 10.42 49.91
N SER A 597 2.40 11.57 49.31
CA SER A 597 1.45 12.68 49.20
C SER A 597 0.90 12.79 47.79
N PHE A 598 -0.36 13.20 47.65
CA PHE A 598 -1.00 13.48 46.37
C PHE A 598 -1.92 14.71 46.45
N ASP A 599 -2.24 15.29 45.29
CA ASP A 599 -3.22 16.38 45.20
C ASP A 599 -4.63 15.78 45.10
N ALA A 600 -5.38 15.89 46.19
CA ALA A 600 -6.73 15.34 46.28
C ALA A 600 -7.71 16.06 45.36
N LYS A 601 -7.49 17.36 45.05
CA LYS A 601 -8.35 18.10 44.15
C LYS A 601 -8.08 17.70 42.69
N ALA A 602 -6.82 17.56 42.31
CA ALA A 602 -6.45 17.07 40.97
C ALA A 602 -6.99 15.66 40.72
N VAL A 603 -6.93 14.77 41.72
CA VAL A 603 -7.51 13.42 41.65
C VAL A 603 -9.03 13.45 41.44
N GLN A 604 -9.74 14.41 42.03
CA GLN A 604 -11.19 14.55 41.84
C GLN A 604 -11.57 15.08 40.46
N GLU A 605 -10.72 15.90 39.85
CA GLU A 605 -10.93 16.46 38.50
C GLU A 605 -10.43 15.53 37.38
N GLU A 606 -9.51 14.59 37.68
CA GLU A 606 -8.92 13.67 36.71
C GLU A 606 -9.93 12.59 36.25
N PRO A 607 -10.15 12.40 34.94
CA PRO A 607 -10.91 11.26 34.41
C PRO A 607 -10.28 9.92 34.82
N ILE A 608 -11.12 8.96 35.24
CA ILE A 608 -10.70 7.62 35.66
C ILE A 608 -9.76 6.94 34.64
N ALA A 609 -10.04 7.10 33.34
CA ALA A 609 -9.22 6.55 32.26
C ALA A 609 -7.76 7.05 32.30
N ASN A 610 -7.52 8.31 32.69
CA ASN A 610 -6.18 8.88 32.79
C ASN A 610 -5.43 8.33 34.00
N SER A 611 -6.10 8.16 35.14
CA SER A 611 -5.50 7.57 36.34
C SER A 611 -5.13 6.09 36.10
N LEU A 612 -5.95 5.34 35.35
CA LEU A 612 -5.64 3.98 34.91
C LEU A 612 -4.43 3.94 33.97
N GLN A 613 -4.37 4.83 32.99
CA GLN A 613 -3.23 4.93 32.08
C GLN A 613 -1.92 5.28 32.80
N ARG A 614 -1.98 6.15 33.82
CA ARG A 614 -0.82 6.49 34.65
C ARG A 614 -0.39 5.32 35.53
N LEU A 615 -1.33 4.57 36.08
CA LEU A 615 -1.03 3.36 36.84
C LEU A 615 -0.32 2.32 35.98
N GLN A 616 -0.80 2.09 34.74
CA GLN A 616 -0.15 1.20 33.78
C GLN A 616 1.28 1.63 33.42
N ALA A 617 1.57 2.94 33.41
CA ALA A 617 2.91 3.46 33.16
C ALA A 617 3.88 3.28 34.35
N LEU A 618 3.37 3.00 35.55
CA LEU A 618 4.13 2.83 36.81
C LEU A 618 4.38 1.35 37.16
N GLU A 619 3.76 0.42 36.44
CA GLU A 619 3.99 -1.02 36.60
C GLU A 619 5.44 -1.39 36.20
N PRO A 620 6.22 -2.04 37.07
CA PRO A 620 7.55 -2.49 36.71
C PRO A 620 7.45 -3.61 35.64
N SER A 621 8.26 -3.49 34.59
CA SER A 621 8.44 -4.54 33.58
C SER A 621 9.12 -5.78 34.17
N THR A 622 8.40 -6.61 34.92
CA THR A 622 8.93 -7.86 35.50
C THR A 622 9.29 -8.91 34.44
N GLU A 623 9.01 -8.68 33.16
CA GLU A 623 9.32 -9.63 32.07
C GLU A 623 10.52 -9.27 31.20
N ARG A 624 11.27 -8.18 31.51
CA ARG A 624 12.45 -7.80 30.70
C ARG A 624 13.77 -8.48 31.09
N ASP A 625 13.85 -9.18 32.22
CA ASP A 625 15.10 -9.84 32.69
C ASP A 625 15.03 -11.39 32.72
N ALA A 626 13.91 -12.00 32.32
CA ALA A 626 13.76 -13.46 32.26
C ALA A 626 14.62 -14.17 31.18
N PRO A 627 14.99 -13.57 30.02
CA PRO A 627 15.84 -14.27 29.05
C PRO A 627 17.32 -14.31 29.47
N THR A 628 17.79 -13.41 30.34
CA THR A 628 19.23 -13.27 30.63
C THR A 628 19.70 -14.21 31.75
N GLN A 629 18.84 -14.58 32.70
CA GLN A 629 19.19 -15.52 33.78
C GLN A 629 19.15 -17.00 33.34
N ALA A 630 18.33 -17.35 32.34
CA ALA A 630 18.31 -18.70 31.78
C ALA A 630 19.59 -19.03 30.98
N GLN A 631 20.19 -18.03 30.32
CA GLN A 631 21.45 -18.21 29.58
C GLN A 631 22.68 -18.28 30.50
N ALA A 632 22.70 -17.55 31.61
CA ALA A 632 23.78 -17.65 32.60
C ALA A 632 23.82 -19.02 33.28
N SER A 633 22.66 -19.60 33.60
CA SER A 633 22.55 -20.92 34.24
C SER A 633 22.97 -22.08 33.31
N GLN A 634 22.77 -21.94 31.99
CA GLN A 634 23.21 -22.94 31.01
C GLN A 634 24.71 -22.86 30.70
N GLN A 635 25.30 -21.65 30.69
CA GLN A 635 26.75 -21.48 30.53
C GLN A 635 27.55 -22.00 31.73
N GLU A 636 27.02 -21.89 32.95
CA GLU A 636 27.69 -22.38 34.15
C GLU A 636 27.63 -23.92 34.27
N THR A 637 26.52 -24.53 33.81
CA THR A 637 26.37 -25.99 33.74
C THR A 637 27.27 -26.61 32.65
N GLN A 638 27.43 -25.94 31.50
CA GLN A 638 28.35 -26.42 30.45
C GLN A 638 29.83 -26.25 30.84
N ARG A 639 30.20 -25.21 31.61
CA ARG A 639 31.57 -25.06 32.13
C ARG A 639 31.94 -26.12 33.17
N GLN A 640 30.98 -26.57 33.99
CA GLN A 640 31.24 -27.66 34.95
C GLN A 640 31.32 -29.05 34.29
N ALA A 641 30.67 -29.25 33.14
CA ALA A 641 30.73 -30.50 32.39
C ALA A 641 32.04 -30.70 31.59
N GLN A 642 32.78 -29.62 31.28
CA GLN A 642 34.08 -29.69 30.59
C GLN A 642 35.28 -29.80 31.55
N ALA A 643 35.07 -29.75 32.87
CA ALA A 643 36.12 -29.80 33.88
C ALA A 643 36.13 -31.11 34.70
N ARG A 644 35.52 -32.19 34.18
CA ARG A 644 35.60 -33.54 34.77
C ARG A 644 36.22 -34.55 33.83
#